data_AF-A0A4R2KZ93-F1
#
_entry.id   AF-A0A4R2KZ93-F1
#
_cell.length_a   1.000
_cell.length_b   1.000
_cell.length_c   1.000
_cell.angle_alpha   90.00
_cell.angle_beta   90.00
_cell.angle_gamma   90.00
#
_symmetry.space_group_name_H-M   'P 1'
#
loop_
_entity.id
_entity.type
_entity.pdbx_description
1 polymer ?
#
loop_
_entity_poly.entity_id
_entity_poly.type
_entity_poly.pdbx_seq_one_letter_code
_entity_poly.pdbx_strand_id
1 'polypeptide(L)'
;MSPRLRGLRLLHAQLAALFSELRFPSDAKPDPTDYRGRIGEGWAAIAAHPERRFLLLIDGADEAASAWITQEVLPYEIPPNLAILLSARHKPGDADGRAWLRDFSFAPGRPCAAPLELTPLTAAAVGDAIIQLGYPLDALVERAAVLAELYRLTDRGDPLLVNLWVRQLWSERQRAARYTAADLQRLQPSFAGFLQVWREEQDKLWKAQGLTVDFDDLERLLRLLALAYAPLRIEDVLALLARLPPATTWDLVFVRTLLNGASRLVVRTGAGYAFVHSRLGDHYRAELPAHKEEREALPNAYLAWGAETVRNLNAGTFAPVQCPAYLLRHYYLDHVTAARLVPEQALEAHLLPLLGGGWHRAWLEEEGAYGGFLADLARVRQTLRQTNTARPGPPYRVAEELRISFIRTSIRAQTARLPPELIVALVQAGEWTGLRGLRVAEQLPDLQKRTQALVGLLDLLPAHLRQQGLAQALAVATAIGDEGPRADALAAVAGPLAGEPALLAEALTAATAIRSEGPRADALTAIAVAVAAHLTGEPRRQVLAEALTTATAIGDEERRAHALTAVAAHLAGEPALLARALAAATAIRSEGPRADALTAIAAHLVGEPRRQVLAEALAAATAIGGEWQRTRALAAVAAHLAGEPTLLAQALAAATAIRSEGPRARALAAVAGPLAGEPALLAEALTAATAIRSEGPRADALTAIAVAVAAHLTGEPRRQVLAEALTTATAIGDEERRAHALTAVAAHLAGEPALLARALAAATAIGDEEARAKALAAVAAHLAGERRRQVFAEALAAATAIGDEGWRAYALAAVAAHLAGEPALLTEALAATTAIGDEAARAQALVAVTAHLAGERRRQVLAEALAAAIAIGDEGWHAQVLAAVAAYLAGEPALLAETLAAATAIGDEAARARALAAVATHLAGEPALLAEALAAVTAIGDEWRRAQALVAVAAHLAGKPALLAETLAAATAIGDKAARARALVAVAAHLAGEQRRQVLAEALTAATAISYEERRAQVLAAVAAHLAGEPALLARALTAATAIDYEWPRAQALAAVAAHLAGEPALLAEALAAATAIGDEGWRAQVLAAVAAHLAGEPALLARALAAATAIGDEGWRTRALAAVAVHLAGEPALLAEALAAATAIGDEVWRANALAAVAAHLAGEQRRQVLAEAFAAFIQALDLVAERDRNALLDFTTRLLPVIRALGGPTALVGTAEAIVDTAEWWR
;
A
#
# COMPACT_ATOMS: atom_id res chain seq x y z
N MET A 1 2.87 -33.48 10.59
CA MET A 1 3.14 -33.82 9.17
C MET A 1 1.79 -34.15 8.52
N SER A 2 1.32 -33.42 7.50
CA SER A 2 -0.02 -33.65 6.92
C SER A 2 -0.07 -35.04 6.27
N PRO A 3 -1.24 -35.70 6.17
CA PRO A 3 -1.36 -36.99 5.50
C PRO A 3 -0.86 -36.92 4.05
N ARG A 4 -1.09 -35.79 3.37
CA ARG A 4 -0.49 -35.44 2.08
C ARG A 4 1.05 -35.44 2.10
N LEU A 5 1.67 -34.72 3.03
CA LEU A 5 3.13 -34.71 3.20
C LEU A 5 3.69 -36.11 3.48
N ARG A 6 2.98 -36.89 4.29
CA ARG A 6 3.39 -38.24 4.65
C ARG A 6 3.39 -39.20 3.46
N GLY A 7 2.35 -39.16 2.63
CA GLY A 7 2.27 -39.98 1.42
C GLY A 7 3.37 -39.64 0.42
N LEU A 8 3.59 -38.34 0.21
CA LEU A 8 4.63 -37.84 -0.68
C LEU A 8 6.04 -38.21 -0.19
N ARG A 9 6.30 -38.07 1.11
CA ARG A 9 7.56 -38.49 1.72
C ARG A 9 7.86 -39.98 1.58
N LEU A 10 6.85 -40.82 1.69
CA LEU A 10 7.01 -42.26 1.53
C LEU A 10 7.36 -42.63 0.09
N LEU A 11 6.61 -42.09 -0.88
CA LEU A 11 6.84 -42.32 -2.30
C LEU A 11 8.21 -41.80 -2.74
N HIS A 12 8.58 -40.61 -2.28
CA HIS A 12 9.92 -40.06 -2.47
C HIS A 12 11.01 -40.96 -1.91
N ALA A 13 10.87 -41.43 -0.67
CA ALA A 13 11.89 -42.27 -0.06
C ALA A 13 12.12 -43.58 -0.84
N GLN A 14 11.07 -44.13 -1.46
CA GLN A 14 11.20 -45.30 -2.35
C GLN A 14 11.97 -44.96 -3.62
N LEU A 15 11.65 -43.83 -4.26
CA LEU A 15 12.37 -43.37 -5.44
C LEU A 15 13.83 -43.03 -5.11
N ALA A 16 14.10 -42.40 -3.96
CA ALA A 16 15.43 -42.04 -3.49
C ALA A 16 16.27 -43.24 -3.01
N ALA A 17 15.64 -44.40 -2.80
CA ALA A 17 16.33 -45.67 -2.60
C ALA A 17 16.79 -46.30 -3.93
N LEU A 18 16.02 -46.08 -5.00
CA LEU A 18 16.37 -46.51 -6.36
C LEU A 18 17.39 -45.57 -7.03
N PHE A 19 17.28 -44.28 -6.74
CA PHE A 19 18.02 -43.18 -7.35
C PHE A 19 18.55 -42.28 -6.24
N SER A 20 19.80 -42.51 -5.83
CA SER A 20 20.43 -41.83 -4.68
C SER A 20 20.47 -40.30 -4.79
N GLU A 21 20.47 -39.79 -6.02
CA GLU A 21 20.44 -38.39 -6.42
C GLU A 21 19.14 -37.66 -6.03
N LEU A 22 18.07 -38.41 -5.72
CA LEU A 22 16.81 -37.84 -5.25
C LEU A 22 16.81 -37.57 -3.74
N ARG A 23 17.83 -38.01 -2.99
CA ARG A 23 17.89 -37.82 -1.52
C ARG A 23 18.04 -36.34 -1.17
N PHE A 24 17.27 -35.88 -0.19
CA PHE A 24 17.46 -34.56 0.40
C PHE A 24 18.73 -34.52 1.27
N PRO A 25 19.37 -33.34 1.42
CA PRO A 25 20.41 -33.11 2.43
C PRO A 25 19.93 -33.45 3.85
N SER A 26 20.84 -33.86 4.74
CA SER A 26 20.51 -34.42 6.06
C SER A 26 19.81 -33.46 7.02
N ASP A 27 19.90 -32.15 6.77
CA ASP A 27 19.37 -31.03 7.55
C ASP A 27 18.12 -30.37 6.93
N ALA A 28 17.71 -30.80 5.73
CA ALA A 28 16.54 -30.26 5.05
C ALA A 28 15.23 -30.60 5.80
N LYS A 29 14.29 -29.65 5.84
CA LYS A 29 12.92 -29.84 6.35
C LYS A 29 11.87 -29.82 5.21
N PRO A 30 11.87 -30.82 4.31
CA PRO A 30 11.05 -30.79 3.10
C PRO A 30 9.54 -30.88 3.37
N ASP A 31 8.77 -30.11 2.61
CA ASP A 31 7.32 -29.99 2.68
C ASP A 31 6.60 -30.83 1.58
N PRO A 32 5.24 -30.86 1.51
CA PRO A 32 4.53 -31.74 0.56
C PRO A 32 4.90 -31.46 -0.89
N THR A 33 5.18 -30.21 -1.21
CA THR A 33 5.65 -29.79 -2.51
C THR A 33 7.04 -30.37 -2.71
N ASP A 34 8.02 -30.15 -1.81
CA ASP A 34 9.40 -30.68 -1.96
C ASP A 34 9.44 -32.15 -2.38
N TYR A 35 8.64 -32.96 -1.69
CA TYR A 35 8.51 -34.38 -2.00
C TYR A 35 7.89 -34.63 -3.39
N ARG A 36 6.87 -33.87 -3.83
CA ARG A 36 6.28 -34.00 -5.19
C ARG A 36 7.28 -33.87 -6.31
N GLY A 37 8.27 -32.97 -6.23
CA GLY A 37 9.22 -32.88 -7.36
C GLY A 37 10.38 -33.80 -7.29
N ARG A 38 10.85 -34.18 -6.10
CA ARG A 38 11.78 -35.31 -6.06
C ARG A 38 11.11 -36.59 -6.56
N ILE A 39 9.80 -36.74 -6.37
CA ILE A 39 9.00 -37.81 -6.98
C ILE A 39 8.92 -37.66 -8.50
N GLY A 40 8.65 -36.44 -9.00
CA GLY A 40 8.65 -36.14 -10.44
C GLY A 40 10.00 -36.40 -11.13
N GLU A 41 11.10 -35.99 -10.50
CA GLU A 41 12.48 -36.34 -10.92
C GLU A 41 12.67 -37.86 -10.93
N GLY A 42 12.10 -38.58 -9.97
CA GLY A 42 12.09 -40.04 -9.95
C GLY A 42 11.32 -40.67 -11.11
N TRP A 43 10.22 -40.06 -11.58
CA TRP A 43 9.53 -40.51 -12.79
C TRP A 43 10.37 -40.29 -14.05
N ALA A 44 11.06 -39.15 -14.14
CA ALA A 44 12.00 -38.87 -15.23
C ALA A 44 13.19 -39.84 -15.21
N ALA A 45 13.74 -40.14 -14.02
CA ALA A 45 14.78 -41.14 -13.85
C ALA A 45 14.31 -42.53 -14.29
N ILE A 46 13.08 -42.92 -13.93
CA ILE A 46 12.47 -44.16 -14.42
C ILE A 46 12.39 -44.17 -15.96
N ALA A 47 11.91 -43.10 -16.59
CA ALA A 47 11.80 -43.02 -18.05
C ALA A 47 13.17 -43.04 -18.76
N ALA A 48 14.22 -42.49 -18.14
CA ALA A 48 15.59 -42.47 -18.65
C ALA A 48 16.30 -43.84 -18.61
N HIS A 49 15.70 -44.84 -17.95
CA HIS A 49 16.19 -46.21 -17.83
C HIS A 49 15.26 -47.22 -18.53
N PRO A 50 15.06 -47.14 -19.86
CA PRO A 50 14.13 -48.01 -20.60
C PRO A 50 14.49 -49.51 -20.53
N GLU A 51 15.75 -49.83 -20.18
CA GLU A 51 16.23 -51.20 -19.96
C GLU A 51 15.71 -51.83 -18.65
N ARG A 52 15.18 -51.03 -17.71
CA ARG A 52 14.67 -51.50 -16.41
C ARG A 52 13.15 -51.33 -16.35
N ARG A 53 12.46 -52.30 -15.74
CA ARG A 53 11.01 -52.25 -15.50
C ARG A 53 10.71 -51.89 -14.06
N PHE A 54 9.76 -50.99 -13.85
CA PHE A 54 9.37 -50.48 -12.54
C PHE A 54 7.89 -50.78 -12.27
N LEU A 55 7.56 -51.06 -11.02
CA LEU A 55 6.20 -51.26 -10.54
C LEU A 55 5.96 -50.34 -9.35
N LEU A 56 4.99 -49.42 -9.48
CA LEU A 56 4.50 -48.60 -8.39
C LEU A 56 3.27 -49.26 -7.76
N LEU A 57 3.40 -49.63 -6.49
CA LEU A 57 2.31 -50.20 -5.69
C LEU A 57 1.74 -49.11 -4.77
N ILE A 58 0.46 -48.79 -4.92
CA ILE A 58 -0.25 -47.82 -4.09
C ILE A 58 -1.37 -48.56 -3.35
N ASP A 59 -1.20 -48.75 -2.05
CA ASP A 59 -2.16 -49.48 -1.23
C ASP A 59 -3.07 -48.51 -0.43
N GLY A 60 -4.40 -48.61 -0.63
CA GLY A 60 -5.42 -47.85 0.12
C GLY A 60 -5.62 -46.40 -0.30
N ALA A 61 -5.83 -46.12 -1.60
CA ALA A 61 -5.94 -44.75 -2.12
C ALA A 61 -7.14 -43.96 -1.56
N ASP A 62 -8.21 -44.64 -1.15
CA ASP A 62 -9.38 -44.03 -0.52
C ASP A 62 -9.15 -43.63 0.96
N GLU A 63 -8.13 -44.18 1.60
CA GLU A 63 -7.75 -43.87 2.99
C GLU A 63 -6.87 -42.60 3.09
N ALA A 64 -6.49 -42.05 1.94
CA ALA A 64 -5.77 -40.79 1.85
C ALA A 64 -6.69 -39.62 2.24
N ALA A 65 -6.72 -39.27 3.53
CA ALA A 65 -7.54 -38.20 4.13
C ALA A 65 -7.40 -36.78 3.50
N SER A 66 -6.48 -36.58 2.55
CA SER A 66 -6.24 -35.31 1.86
C SER A 66 -6.06 -35.46 0.35
N ALA A 67 -6.54 -36.57 -0.25
CA ALA A 67 -6.45 -36.85 -1.68
C ALA A 67 -5.07 -36.51 -2.26
N TRP A 68 -3.99 -37.05 -1.69
CA TRP A 68 -2.63 -36.68 -2.10
C TRP A 68 -2.16 -37.41 -3.35
N ILE A 69 -2.71 -38.59 -3.61
CA ILE A 69 -2.56 -39.28 -4.89
C ILE A 69 -3.52 -38.55 -5.82
N THR A 70 -3.02 -37.57 -6.56
CA THR A 70 -3.76 -36.88 -7.62
C THR A 70 -2.96 -36.97 -8.91
N GLN A 71 -3.51 -36.40 -9.98
CA GLN A 71 -2.75 -36.17 -11.21
C GLN A 71 -1.48 -35.32 -11.02
N GLU A 72 -1.36 -34.59 -9.91
CA GLU A 72 -0.18 -33.78 -9.61
C GLU A 72 1.00 -34.60 -9.06
N VAL A 73 0.80 -35.89 -8.76
CA VAL A 73 1.81 -36.77 -8.13
C VAL A 73 2.14 -37.97 -9.00
N LEU A 74 1.12 -38.54 -9.66
CA LEU A 74 1.32 -39.58 -10.67
C LEU A 74 1.81 -38.95 -11.98
N PRO A 75 2.65 -39.65 -12.76
CA PRO A 75 3.15 -39.10 -14.01
C PRO A 75 1.99 -38.88 -15.00
N TYR A 76 1.96 -37.71 -15.62
CA TYR A 76 0.92 -37.37 -16.60
C TYR A 76 0.92 -38.34 -17.78
N GLU A 77 2.08 -38.74 -18.28
CA GLU A 77 2.24 -39.89 -19.18
C GLU A 77 3.00 -41.00 -18.45
N ILE A 78 2.39 -42.19 -18.35
CA ILE A 78 3.04 -43.34 -17.72
C ILE A 78 4.19 -43.80 -18.63
N PRO A 79 5.45 -43.77 -18.17
CA PRO A 79 6.58 -44.28 -18.95
C PRO A 79 6.31 -45.73 -19.40
N PRO A 80 6.70 -46.13 -20.62
CA PRO A 80 6.41 -47.48 -21.14
C PRO A 80 7.03 -48.61 -20.29
N ASN A 81 7.99 -48.28 -19.44
CA ASN A 81 8.66 -49.18 -18.51
C ASN A 81 8.15 -49.07 -17.05
N LEU A 82 7.08 -48.31 -16.79
CA LEU A 82 6.42 -48.20 -15.49
C LEU A 82 5.02 -48.82 -15.53
N ALA A 83 4.73 -49.71 -14.59
CA ALA A 83 3.37 -50.16 -14.29
C ALA A 83 2.92 -49.59 -12.94
N ILE A 84 1.63 -49.23 -12.82
CA ILE A 84 1.03 -48.75 -11.57
C ILE A 84 -0.09 -49.71 -11.18
N LEU A 85 -0.04 -50.22 -9.94
CA LEU A 85 -1.12 -51.00 -9.33
C LEU A 85 -1.63 -50.23 -8.11
N LEU A 86 -2.93 -49.96 -8.07
CA LEU A 86 -3.59 -49.17 -7.03
C LEU A 86 -4.73 -49.98 -6.40
N SER A 87 -4.81 -50.02 -5.07
CA SER A 87 -5.94 -50.56 -4.32
C SER A 87 -6.77 -49.43 -3.70
N ALA A 88 -8.10 -49.56 -3.70
CA ALA A 88 -9.02 -48.60 -3.08
C ALA A 88 -10.39 -49.26 -2.80
N ARG A 89 -11.13 -48.75 -1.81
CA ARG A 89 -12.54 -49.10 -1.56
C ARG A 89 -13.48 -48.46 -2.60
N HIS A 90 -14.66 -49.06 -2.82
CA HIS A 90 -15.70 -48.47 -3.66
C HIS A 90 -16.18 -47.13 -3.10
N LYS A 91 -16.43 -46.16 -3.99
CA LYS A 91 -17.09 -44.90 -3.63
C LYS A 91 -18.59 -45.13 -3.39
N PRO A 92 -19.26 -44.31 -2.56
CA PRO A 92 -20.71 -44.40 -2.40
C PRO A 92 -21.44 -44.30 -3.75
N GLY A 93 -22.22 -45.34 -4.10
CA GLY A 93 -22.97 -45.42 -5.36
C GLY A 93 -22.16 -45.92 -6.57
N ASP A 94 -20.88 -46.26 -6.43
CA ASP A 94 -20.05 -46.85 -7.48
C ASP A 94 -19.98 -48.38 -7.37
N ALA A 95 -20.19 -49.08 -8.48
CA ALA A 95 -20.27 -50.55 -8.53
C ALA A 95 -19.13 -51.22 -9.30
N ASP A 96 -18.32 -50.49 -10.08
CA ASP A 96 -17.32 -51.08 -10.98
C ASP A 96 -15.91 -50.48 -10.84
N GLY A 97 -15.71 -49.57 -9.87
CA GLY A 97 -14.43 -48.94 -9.58
C GLY A 97 -13.98 -47.93 -10.64
N ARG A 98 -14.76 -47.69 -11.70
CA ARG A 98 -14.40 -46.74 -12.76
C ARG A 98 -14.41 -45.30 -12.28
N ALA A 99 -15.05 -44.99 -11.16
CA ALA A 99 -14.99 -43.65 -10.57
C ALA A 99 -13.58 -43.29 -10.09
N TRP A 100 -12.74 -44.25 -9.71
CA TRP A 100 -11.34 -43.98 -9.39
C TRP A 100 -10.51 -43.66 -10.63
N LEU A 101 -10.74 -44.37 -11.74
CA LEU A 101 -10.08 -44.08 -13.02
C LEU A 101 -10.43 -42.68 -13.55
N ARG A 102 -11.67 -42.22 -13.33
CA ARG A 102 -12.10 -40.86 -13.67
C ARG A 102 -11.42 -39.79 -12.83
N ASP A 103 -11.32 -39.99 -11.52
CA ASP A 103 -10.69 -39.03 -10.60
C ASP A 103 -9.17 -38.88 -10.85
N PHE A 104 -8.50 -39.92 -11.32
CA PHE A 104 -7.10 -39.84 -11.76
C PHE A 104 -6.95 -39.49 -13.26
N SER A 105 -8.07 -39.25 -13.94
CA SER A 105 -8.25 -39.02 -15.38
C SER A 105 -7.43 -39.96 -16.30
N PHE A 106 -7.42 -41.24 -15.96
CA PHE A 106 -7.01 -42.31 -16.88
C PHE A 106 -8.17 -42.58 -17.87
N ALA A 107 -8.37 -41.66 -18.82
CA ALA A 107 -9.43 -41.75 -19.83
C ALA A 107 -9.12 -42.78 -20.94
N PRO A 108 -10.12 -43.23 -21.71
CA PRO A 108 -9.91 -44.13 -22.85
C PRO A 108 -9.05 -43.45 -23.93
N GLY A 109 -7.87 -44.00 -24.21
CA GLY A 109 -6.88 -43.43 -25.14
C GLY A 109 -5.44 -43.36 -24.60
N ARG A 110 -5.25 -43.64 -23.30
CA ARG A 110 -3.94 -43.83 -22.64
C ARG A 110 -3.65 -45.32 -22.39
N PRO A 111 -2.39 -45.74 -22.12
CA PRO A 111 -2.06 -47.15 -21.89
C PRO A 111 -3.04 -47.82 -20.90
N CYS A 112 -3.54 -49.00 -21.29
CA CYS A 112 -4.68 -49.72 -20.71
C CYS A 112 -4.75 -49.70 -19.17
N ALA A 113 -5.68 -48.91 -18.61
CA ALA A 113 -6.08 -49.02 -17.20
C ALA A 113 -7.39 -49.82 -17.10
N ALA A 114 -7.42 -50.86 -16.26
CA ALA A 114 -8.61 -51.69 -16.03
C ALA A 114 -8.83 -51.87 -14.52
N PRO A 115 -10.06 -51.66 -14.00
CA PRO A 115 -10.34 -51.95 -12.60
C PRO A 115 -10.39 -53.47 -12.39
N LEU A 116 -9.80 -53.93 -11.29
CA LEU A 116 -9.90 -55.31 -10.83
C LEU A 116 -10.60 -55.32 -9.48
N GLU A 117 -11.80 -55.89 -9.43
CA GLU A 117 -12.55 -56.05 -8.18
C GLU A 117 -12.00 -57.24 -7.39
N LEU A 118 -11.64 -57.01 -6.13
CA LEU A 118 -11.21 -58.06 -5.21
C LEU A 118 -12.39 -58.46 -4.32
N THR A 119 -12.85 -59.70 -4.49
CA THR A 119 -13.88 -60.29 -3.63
C THR A 119 -13.27 -60.83 -2.33
N PRO A 120 -14.07 -61.00 -1.26
CA PRO A 120 -13.64 -61.76 -0.08
C PRO A 120 -13.08 -63.14 -0.45
N LEU A 121 -12.19 -63.67 0.39
CA LEU A 121 -11.57 -64.98 0.19
C LEU A 121 -12.66 -66.06 0.17
N THR A 122 -12.57 -67.03 -0.73
CA THR A 122 -13.47 -68.19 -0.68
C THR A 122 -13.14 -69.09 0.51
N ALA A 123 -14.06 -69.98 0.89
CA ALA A 123 -13.79 -70.96 1.95
C ALA A 123 -12.55 -71.82 1.67
N ALA A 124 -12.29 -72.14 0.39
CA ALA A 124 -11.08 -72.85 -0.03
C ALA A 124 -9.82 -72.01 0.21
N ALA A 125 -9.83 -70.72 -0.16
CA ALA A 125 -8.70 -69.83 0.04
C ALA A 125 -8.40 -69.56 1.53
N VAL A 126 -9.44 -69.52 2.39
CA VAL A 126 -9.25 -69.51 3.85
C VAL A 126 -8.58 -70.80 4.32
N GLY A 127 -8.95 -71.95 3.73
CA GLY A 127 -8.31 -73.24 3.98
C GLY A 127 -6.83 -73.22 3.60
N ASP A 128 -6.50 -72.72 2.41
CA ASP A 128 -5.11 -72.58 1.96
C ASP A 128 -4.29 -71.69 2.90
N ALA A 129 -4.86 -70.58 3.38
CA ALA A 129 -4.20 -69.70 4.35
C ALA A 129 -3.88 -70.42 5.67
N ILE A 130 -4.74 -71.34 6.12
CA ILE A 130 -4.51 -72.15 7.32
C ILE A 130 -3.46 -73.24 7.05
N ILE A 131 -3.49 -73.89 5.88
CA ILE A 131 -2.48 -74.88 5.47
C ILE A 131 -1.09 -74.24 5.47
N GLN A 132 -0.96 -72.98 5.01
CA GLN A 132 0.32 -72.26 4.99
C GLN A 132 0.94 -72.03 6.38
N LEU A 133 0.15 -72.10 7.45
CA LEU A 133 0.70 -72.07 8.82
C LEU A 133 1.49 -73.35 9.13
N GLY A 134 1.20 -74.44 8.44
CA GLY A 134 1.85 -75.73 8.62
C GLY A 134 1.47 -76.41 9.92
N TYR A 135 2.19 -77.49 10.23
CA TYR A 135 1.89 -78.35 11.37
C TYR A 135 1.95 -77.59 12.71
N PRO A 136 0.97 -77.76 13.62
CA PRO A 136 -0.16 -78.70 13.58
C PRO A 136 -1.50 -78.11 13.06
N LEU A 137 -1.51 -76.93 12.43
CA LEU A 137 -2.74 -76.24 12.06
C LEU A 137 -3.27 -76.60 10.67
N ASP A 138 -2.41 -77.10 9.79
CA ASP A 138 -2.78 -77.68 8.49
C ASP A 138 -3.86 -78.77 8.61
N ALA A 139 -3.77 -79.61 9.65
CA ALA A 139 -4.76 -80.64 9.96
C ALA A 139 -6.18 -80.12 10.28
N LEU A 140 -6.35 -78.81 10.51
CA LEU A 140 -7.69 -78.22 10.69
C LEU A 140 -8.50 -78.26 9.39
N VAL A 141 -7.83 -78.18 8.25
CA VAL A 141 -8.45 -78.01 6.92
C VAL A 141 -8.97 -79.33 6.37
N GLU A 142 -8.40 -80.46 6.82
CA GLU A 142 -8.88 -81.81 6.50
C GLU A 142 -10.32 -82.07 7.02
N ARG A 143 -10.78 -81.27 7.99
CA ARG A 143 -12.12 -81.36 8.57
C ARG A 143 -13.03 -80.28 7.97
N ALA A 144 -13.77 -80.62 6.91
CA ALA A 144 -14.62 -79.68 6.17
C ALA A 144 -15.58 -78.84 7.04
N ALA A 145 -16.15 -79.44 8.11
CA ALA A 145 -17.00 -78.71 9.05
C ALA A 145 -16.25 -77.65 9.88
N VAL A 146 -14.96 -77.86 10.18
CA VAL A 146 -14.11 -76.88 10.89
C VAL A 146 -13.77 -75.72 9.94
N LEU A 147 -13.43 -76.02 8.68
CA LEU A 147 -13.15 -75.01 7.67
C LEU A 147 -14.37 -74.11 7.38
N ALA A 148 -15.57 -74.69 7.28
CA ALA A 148 -16.80 -73.94 7.12
C ALA A 148 -17.04 -72.94 8.26
N GLU A 149 -16.72 -73.34 9.49
CA GLU A 149 -16.83 -72.46 10.66
C GLU A 149 -15.73 -71.39 10.69
N LEU A 150 -14.50 -71.69 10.29
CA LEU A 150 -13.43 -70.68 10.16
C LEU A 150 -13.76 -69.64 9.08
N TYR A 151 -14.37 -70.07 7.97
CA TYR A 151 -14.89 -69.19 6.93
C TYR A 151 -16.04 -68.30 7.45
N ARG A 152 -16.93 -68.84 8.29
CA ARG A 152 -17.99 -68.07 8.95
C ARG A 152 -17.43 -67.03 9.91
N LEU A 153 -16.45 -67.40 10.75
CA LEU A 153 -15.86 -66.51 11.77
C LEU A 153 -15.15 -65.31 11.18
N THR A 154 -14.57 -65.50 10.01
CA THR A 154 -13.88 -64.46 9.25
C THR A 154 -14.84 -63.61 8.42
N ASP A 155 -16.13 -63.56 8.79
CA ASP A 155 -17.18 -62.83 8.08
C ASP A 155 -17.20 -63.15 6.57
N ARG A 156 -17.23 -64.46 6.26
CA ARG A 156 -17.20 -64.98 4.89
C ARG A 156 -15.93 -64.59 4.12
N GLY A 157 -14.78 -64.75 4.77
CA GLY A 157 -13.46 -64.62 4.15
C GLY A 157 -12.96 -63.18 4.03
N ASP A 158 -13.39 -62.29 4.93
CA ASP A 158 -12.84 -60.95 5.06
C ASP A 158 -11.33 -61.00 5.33
N PRO A 159 -10.46 -60.48 4.44
CA PRO A 159 -9.01 -60.70 4.53
C PRO A 159 -8.37 -60.19 5.84
N LEU A 160 -8.87 -59.08 6.39
CA LEU A 160 -8.36 -58.55 7.66
C LEU A 160 -8.77 -59.46 8.83
N LEU A 161 -10.02 -59.91 8.89
CA LEU A 161 -10.44 -60.88 9.90
C LEU A 161 -9.74 -62.23 9.73
N VAL A 162 -9.52 -62.70 8.50
CA VAL A 162 -8.72 -63.90 8.23
C VAL A 162 -7.32 -63.72 8.81
N ASN A 163 -6.66 -62.58 8.57
CA ASN A 163 -5.34 -62.32 9.14
C ASN A 163 -5.34 -62.33 10.68
N LEU A 164 -6.30 -61.63 11.28
CA LEU A 164 -6.44 -61.54 12.74
C LEU A 164 -6.68 -62.93 13.36
N TRP A 165 -7.61 -63.71 12.82
CA TRP A 165 -7.90 -65.08 13.27
C TRP A 165 -6.75 -66.05 12.98
N VAL A 166 -6.06 -65.94 11.84
CA VAL A 166 -4.88 -66.77 11.53
C VAL A 166 -3.78 -66.53 12.56
N ARG A 167 -3.50 -65.28 12.91
CA ARG A 167 -2.52 -64.94 13.96
C ARG A 167 -2.96 -65.45 15.33
N GLN A 168 -4.27 -65.45 15.62
CA GLN A 168 -4.85 -66.04 16.83
C GLN A 168 -4.65 -67.56 16.88
N LEU A 169 -4.97 -68.26 15.79
CA LEU A 169 -4.78 -69.71 15.69
C LEU A 169 -3.30 -70.07 15.84
N TRP A 170 -2.41 -69.25 15.28
CA TRP A 170 -0.96 -69.45 15.39
C TRP A 170 -0.42 -69.25 16.82
N SER A 171 -0.91 -68.25 17.56
CA SER A 171 -0.47 -68.01 18.94
C SER A 171 -0.85 -69.18 19.85
N GLU A 172 -2.02 -69.79 19.65
CA GLU A 172 -2.48 -70.98 20.37
C GLU A 172 -2.31 -72.30 19.61
N ARG A 173 -1.36 -72.39 18.66
CA ARG A 173 -1.30 -73.48 17.66
C ARG A 173 -1.42 -74.91 18.19
N GLN A 174 -0.88 -75.19 19.38
CA GLN A 174 -0.99 -76.52 20.01
C GLN A 174 -2.41 -76.86 20.47
N ARG A 175 -3.18 -75.85 20.92
CA ARG A 175 -4.58 -75.99 21.34
C ARG A 175 -5.52 -75.86 20.14
N ALA A 176 -5.27 -74.88 19.28
CA ALA A 176 -6.07 -74.59 18.10
C ALA A 176 -6.13 -75.78 17.14
N ALA A 177 -5.05 -76.56 16.99
CA ALA A 177 -5.05 -77.80 16.20
C ALA A 177 -6.12 -78.83 16.62
N ARG A 178 -6.63 -78.75 17.86
CA ARG A 178 -7.65 -79.67 18.40
C ARG A 178 -9.08 -79.13 18.30
N TYR A 179 -9.29 -77.91 17.80
CA TYR A 179 -10.64 -77.32 17.70
C TYR A 179 -11.56 -78.18 16.85
N THR A 180 -12.79 -78.39 17.32
CA THR A 180 -13.88 -79.01 16.57
C THR A 180 -14.80 -77.95 15.97
N ALA A 181 -15.66 -78.34 15.02
CA ALA A 181 -16.66 -77.42 14.47
C ALA A 181 -17.58 -76.86 15.57
N ALA A 182 -17.94 -77.68 16.56
CA ALA A 182 -18.73 -77.25 17.71
C ALA A 182 -18.01 -76.24 18.61
N ASP A 183 -16.66 -76.32 18.71
CA ASP A 183 -15.88 -75.33 19.46
C ASP A 183 -15.86 -73.97 18.75
N LEU A 184 -15.74 -73.97 17.42
CA LEU A 184 -15.73 -72.75 16.60
C LEU A 184 -17.12 -72.13 16.42
N GLN A 185 -18.19 -72.93 16.43
CA GLN A 185 -19.58 -72.46 16.39
C GLN A 185 -19.93 -71.57 17.59
N ARG A 186 -19.28 -71.79 18.74
CA ARG A 186 -19.47 -70.97 19.95
C ARG A 186 -18.85 -69.59 19.82
N LEU A 187 -17.92 -69.39 18.88
CA LEU A 187 -17.30 -68.10 18.62
C LEU A 187 -18.20 -67.25 17.72
N GLN A 188 -18.29 -65.96 18.03
CA GLN A 188 -19.06 -65.01 17.23
C GLN A 188 -18.29 -64.63 15.95
N PRO A 189 -18.97 -64.43 14.82
CA PRO A 189 -18.33 -63.90 13.61
C PRO A 189 -18.10 -62.38 13.73
N SER A 190 -17.36 -61.78 12.79
CA SER A 190 -17.01 -60.34 12.71
C SER A 190 -15.88 -59.87 13.67
N PHE A 191 -15.57 -58.57 13.64
CA PHE A 191 -14.60 -57.94 14.55
C PHE A 191 -14.97 -58.15 16.02
N ALA A 192 -16.26 -58.08 16.37
CA ALA A 192 -16.72 -58.25 17.75
C ALA A 192 -16.32 -59.62 18.32
N GLY A 193 -16.48 -60.68 17.52
CA GLY A 193 -16.11 -62.03 17.95
C GLY A 193 -14.61 -62.26 18.04
N PHE A 194 -13.82 -61.69 17.12
CA PHE A 194 -12.36 -61.72 17.21
C PHE A 194 -11.87 -60.97 18.47
N LEU A 195 -12.36 -59.75 18.67
CA LEU A 195 -11.94 -58.91 19.79
C LEU A 195 -12.27 -59.54 21.14
N GLN A 196 -13.40 -60.26 21.27
CA GLN A 196 -13.73 -61.02 22.47
C GLN A 196 -12.66 -62.08 22.79
N VAL A 197 -12.26 -62.89 21.80
CA VAL A 197 -11.23 -63.92 22.00
C VAL A 197 -9.87 -63.28 22.30
N TRP A 198 -9.52 -62.24 21.56
CA TRP A 198 -8.26 -61.52 21.78
C TRP A 198 -8.20 -60.89 23.18
N ARG A 199 -9.31 -60.34 23.69
CA ARG A 199 -9.45 -59.80 25.05
C ARG A 199 -9.09 -60.85 26.10
N GLU A 200 -9.64 -62.06 25.99
CA GLU A 200 -9.38 -63.15 26.93
C GLU A 200 -7.92 -63.64 26.91
N GLU A 201 -7.28 -63.66 25.74
CA GLU A 201 -5.85 -63.99 25.61
C GLU A 201 -4.99 -62.89 26.25
N GLN A 202 -5.29 -61.64 25.93
CA GLN A 202 -4.50 -60.51 26.38
C GLN A 202 -4.60 -60.30 27.90
N ASP A 203 -5.75 -60.62 28.51
CA ASP A 203 -5.93 -60.63 29.97
C ASP A 203 -4.97 -61.61 30.64
N LYS A 204 -4.84 -62.81 30.08
CA LYS A 204 -3.92 -63.83 30.58
C LYS A 204 -2.46 -63.40 30.43
N LEU A 205 -2.12 -62.75 29.32
CA LEU A 205 -0.76 -62.25 29.07
C LEU A 205 -0.39 -61.14 30.06
N TRP A 206 -1.30 -60.20 30.32
CA TRP A 206 -1.08 -59.16 31.33
C TRP A 206 -0.96 -59.75 32.74
N LYS A 207 -1.84 -60.68 33.12
CA LYS A 207 -1.75 -61.39 34.41
C LYS A 207 -0.44 -62.15 34.57
N ALA A 208 0.03 -62.83 33.52
CA ALA A 208 1.32 -63.52 33.53
C ALA A 208 2.52 -62.58 33.68
N GLN A 209 2.38 -61.32 33.24
CA GLN A 209 3.38 -60.26 33.40
C GLN A 209 3.25 -59.50 34.74
N GLY A 210 2.31 -59.90 35.61
CA GLY A 210 2.03 -59.20 36.87
C GLY A 210 1.35 -57.84 36.67
N LEU A 211 0.74 -57.61 35.51
CA LEU A 211 0.02 -56.38 35.20
C LEU A 211 -1.47 -56.54 35.48
N THR A 212 -2.04 -55.57 36.19
CA THR A 212 -3.49 -55.43 36.38
C THR A 212 -3.97 -54.32 35.45
N VAL A 213 -4.63 -54.68 34.36
CA VAL A 213 -5.13 -53.74 33.35
C VAL A 213 -6.63 -53.93 33.21
N ASP A 214 -7.38 -52.84 33.29
CA ASP A 214 -8.78 -52.84 32.88
C ASP A 214 -8.85 -52.75 31.36
N PHE A 215 -9.63 -53.63 30.73
CA PHE A 215 -9.82 -53.58 29.29
C PHE A 215 -10.71 -52.44 28.86
N ASP A 216 -11.57 -51.94 29.73
CA ASP A 216 -12.43 -50.80 29.43
C ASP A 216 -11.56 -49.54 29.20
N ASP A 217 -10.42 -49.43 29.91
CA ASP A 217 -9.40 -48.41 29.67
C ASP A 217 -8.77 -48.55 28.27
N LEU A 218 -8.42 -49.78 27.86
CA LEU A 218 -7.87 -50.00 26.53
C LEU A 218 -8.91 -49.68 25.44
N GLU A 219 -10.15 -50.13 25.58
CA GLU A 219 -11.19 -49.87 24.59
C GLU A 219 -11.49 -48.37 24.48
N ARG A 220 -11.51 -47.65 25.61
CA ARG A 220 -11.63 -46.19 25.63
C ARG A 220 -10.48 -45.51 24.87
N LEU A 221 -9.24 -45.98 25.06
CA LEU A 221 -8.08 -45.49 24.32
C LEU A 221 -8.18 -45.76 22.80
N LEU A 222 -8.69 -46.93 22.40
CA LEU A 222 -8.90 -47.26 20.99
C LEU A 222 -10.00 -46.40 20.37
N ARG A 223 -11.12 -46.18 21.07
CA ARG A 223 -12.19 -45.25 20.63
C ARG A 223 -11.69 -43.81 20.53
N LEU A 224 -10.81 -43.38 21.43
CA LEU A 224 -10.13 -42.07 21.34
C LEU A 224 -9.31 -41.95 20.05
N LEU A 225 -8.49 -42.95 19.72
CA LEU A 225 -7.71 -42.99 18.47
C LEU A 225 -8.60 -43.05 17.22
N ALA A 226 -9.78 -43.66 17.32
CA ALA A 226 -10.71 -43.80 16.20
C ALA A 226 -11.32 -42.46 15.75
N LEU A 227 -11.37 -41.48 16.66
CA LEU A 227 -11.83 -40.12 16.38
C LEU A 227 -10.73 -39.19 15.83
N ALA A 228 -9.47 -39.62 15.81
CA ALA A 228 -8.38 -38.77 15.35
C ALA A 228 -8.36 -38.60 13.81
N TYR A 229 -8.15 -37.38 13.32
CA TYR A 229 -8.01 -37.07 11.88
C TYR A 229 -6.59 -37.34 11.33
N ALA A 230 -5.63 -37.57 12.22
CA ALA A 230 -4.24 -37.87 11.92
C ALA A 230 -3.60 -38.63 13.09
N PRO A 231 -2.43 -39.27 12.90
CA PRO A 231 -1.73 -39.94 13.99
C PRO A 231 -1.45 -38.98 15.16
N LEU A 232 -1.72 -39.44 16.38
CA LEU A 232 -1.51 -38.67 17.60
C LEU A 232 -0.17 -39.00 18.23
N ARG A 233 0.59 -37.98 18.67
CA ARG A 233 1.78 -38.22 19.50
C ARG A 233 1.37 -38.73 20.87
N ILE A 234 2.30 -39.34 21.60
CA ILE A 234 1.94 -39.88 22.92
C ILE A 234 1.56 -38.78 23.90
N GLU A 235 2.16 -37.60 23.75
CA GLU A 235 1.84 -36.40 24.51
C GLU A 235 0.42 -35.91 24.20
N ASP A 236 0.00 -35.98 22.93
CA ASP A 236 -1.36 -35.62 22.50
C ASP A 236 -2.39 -36.60 23.08
N VAL A 237 -2.08 -37.91 23.06
CA VAL A 237 -2.91 -38.95 23.66
C VAL A 237 -3.07 -38.74 25.16
N LEU A 238 -1.97 -38.46 25.87
CA LEU A 238 -2.01 -38.18 27.32
C LEU A 238 -2.82 -36.92 27.63
N ALA A 239 -2.68 -35.87 26.82
CA ALA A 239 -3.48 -34.66 26.97
C ALA A 239 -4.97 -34.97 26.82
N LEU A 240 -5.37 -35.73 25.80
CA LEU A 240 -6.78 -36.09 25.60
C LEU A 240 -7.31 -36.96 26.74
N LEU A 241 -6.55 -37.96 27.19
CA LEU A 241 -6.95 -38.85 28.29
C LEU A 241 -7.12 -38.12 29.62
N ALA A 242 -6.26 -37.14 29.92
CA ALA A 242 -6.35 -36.34 31.14
C ALA A 242 -7.65 -35.51 31.26
N ARG A 243 -8.40 -35.38 30.15
CA ARG A 243 -9.66 -34.64 30.06
C ARG A 243 -10.89 -35.55 30.11
N LEU A 244 -10.70 -36.86 30.21
CA LEU A 244 -11.78 -37.81 30.40
C LEU A 244 -12.04 -38.04 31.89
N PRO A 245 -13.29 -38.34 32.30
CA PRO A 245 -13.61 -38.65 33.69
C PRO A 245 -12.71 -39.77 34.24
N PRO A 246 -12.17 -39.62 35.45
CA PRO A 246 -11.17 -40.56 35.98
C PRO A 246 -11.83 -41.91 36.30
N ALA A 247 -11.45 -42.94 35.55
CA ALA A 247 -11.58 -44.34 35.95
C ALA A 247 -10.24 -44.88 36.47
N THR A 248 -9.12 -44.43 35.88
CA THR A 248 -7.74 -44.87 36.14
C THR A 248 -6.74 -43.72 35.99
N THR A 249 -5.55 -43.82 36.61
CA THR A 249 -4.47 -42.85 36.43
C THR A 249 -3.76 -43.05 35.09
N TRP A 250 -3.94 -42.11 34.16
CA TRP A 250 -3.31 -42.13 32.83
C TRP A 250 -1.91 -41.54 32.85
N ASP A 251 -0.89 -42.35 33.15
CA ASP A 251 0.51 -41.96 32.99
C ASP A 251 1.15 -42.48 31.70
N LEU A 252 2.31 -41.92 31.34
CA LEU A 252 3.05 -42.27 30.11
C LEU A 252 3.40 -43.77 30.04
N VAL A 253 3.74 -44.39 31.16
CA VAL A 253 4.14 -45.80 31.22
C VAL A 253 2.91 -46.69 31.01
N PHE A 254 1.80 -46.37 31.66
CA PHE A 254 0.54 -47.09 31.53
C PHE A 254 -0.01 -47.01 30.10
N VAL A 255 -0.14 -45.82 29.53
CA VAL A 255 -0.62 -45.64 28.14
C VAL A 255 0.26 -46.38 27.15
N ARG A 256 1.59 -46.32 27.32
CA ARG A 256 2.52 -47.07 26.47
C ARG A 256 2.37 -48.58 26.65
N THR A 257 2.08 -49.06 27.85
CA THR A 257 1.81 -50.47 28.13
C THR A 257 0.55 -50.95 27.40
N LEU A 258 -0.53 -50.16 27.44
CA LEU A 258 -1.77 -50.47 26.70
C LEU A 258 -1.55 -50.48 25.19
N LEU A 259 -0.90 -49.45 24.62
CA LEU A 259 -0.64 -49.37 23.18
C LEU A 259 0.28 -50.48 22.69
N ASN A 260 1.25 -50.91 23.50
CA ASN A 260 2.10 -52.06 23.18
C ASN A 260 1.31 -53.39 23.23
N GLY A 261 0.44 -53.55 24.23
CA GLY A 261 -0.47 -54.70 24.34
C GLY A 261 -1.44 -54.78 23.16
N ALA A 262 -1.88 -53.62 22.65
CA ALA A 262 -2.74 -53.48 21.49
C ALA A 262 -2.00 -53.44 20.14
N SER A 263 -0.74 -53.88 20.07
CA SER A 263 0.06 -53.87 18.83
C SER A 263 -0.53 -54.67 17.66
N ARG A 264 -1.48 -55.58 17.91
CA ARG A 264 -2.27 -56.25 16.87
C ARG A 264 -3.29 -55.31 16.19
N LEU A 265 -3.67 -54.23 16.87
CA LEU A 265 -4.70 -53.27 16.45
C LEU A 265 -4.13 -51.88 16.14
N VAL A 266 -3.06 -51.46 16.83
CA VAL A 266 -2.47 -50.12 16.75
C VAL A 266 -1.00 -50.19 16.33
N VAL A 267 -0.58 -49.27 15.47
CA VAL A 267 0.80 -49.11 15.01
C VAL A 267 1.36 -47.74 15.41
N ARG A 268 2.63 -47.73 15.84
CA ARG A 268 3.40 -46.50 16.01
C ARG A 268 4.05 -46.12 14.68
N THR A 269 3.71 -44.94 14.18
CA THR A 269 4.27 -44.35 12.97
C THR A 269 5.29 -43.27 13.35
N GLY A 270 6.12 -42.82 12.40
CA GLY A 270 7.02 -41.68 12.63
C GLY A 270 6.30 -40.36 12.98
N ALA A 271 4.98 -40.30 12.82
CA ALA A 271 4.15 -39.14 13.15
C ALA A 271 3.32 -39.31 14.45
N GLY A 272 3.21 -40.53 15.01
CA GLY A 272 2.32 -40.83 16.14
C GLY A 272 1.66 -42.21 16.04
N TYR A 273 0.71 -42.50 16.93
CA TYR A 273 -0.09 -43.73 16.95
C TYR A 273 -1.32 -43.64 16.06
N ALA A 274 -1.63 -44.74 15.36
CA ALA A 274 -2.81 -44.90 14.52
C ALA A 274 -3.19 -46.40 14.44
N PHE A 275 -4.40 -46.74 13.99
CA PHE A 275 -4.77 -48.15 13.76
C PHE A 275 -3.89 -48.81 12.68
N VAL A 276 -3.69 -50.12 12.78
CA VAL A 276 -3.01 -50.92 11.75
C VAL A 276 -3.78 -50.93 10.43
N HIS A 277 -5.10 -50.70 10.49
CA HIS A 277 -5.98 -50.63 9.34
C HIS A 277 -7.19 -49.71 9.64
N SER A 278 -7.63 -48.91 8.67
CA SER A 278 -8.75 -47.95 8.80
C SER A 278 -10.06 -48.56 9.33
N ARG A 279 -10.45 -49.76 8.83
CA ARG A 279 -11.64 -50.51 9.25
C ARG A 279 -11.73 -50.79 10.76
N LEU A 280 -10.60 -50.89 11.47
CA LEU A 280 -10.63 -50.99 12.94
C LEU A 280 -11.12 -49.66 13.54
N GLY A 281 -10.64 -48.52 13.03
CA GLY A 281 -11.16 -47.21 13.40
C GLY A 281 -12.64 -47.03 13.03
N ASP A 282 -13.07 -47.51 11.85
CA ASP A 282 -14.48 -47.49 11.45
C ASP A 282 -15.35 -48.32 12.40
N HIS A 283 -14.88 -49.50 12.81
CA HIS A 283 -15.55 -50.35 13.79
C HIS A 283 -15.72 -49.63 15.13
N TYR A 284 -14.65 -49.10 15.73
CA TYR A 284 -14.75 -48.38 17.01
C TYR A 284 -15.57 -47.08 16.92
N ARG A 285 -15.58 -46.40 15.77
CA ARG A 285 -16.50 -45.26 15.51
C ARG A 285 -17.95 -45.71 15.44
N ALA A 286 -18.23 -46.84 14.80
CA ALA A 286 -19.58 -47.39 14.68
C ALA A 286 -20.13 -47.91 16.03
N GLU A 287 -19.26 -48.35 16.94
CA GLU A 287 -19.63 -48.78 18.29
C GLU A 287 -19.85 -47.63 19.27
N LEU A 288 -19.20 -46.48 19.06
CA LEU A 288 -19.26 -45.32 19.96
C LEU A 288 -20.68 -44.89 20.38
N PRO A 289 -21.72 -44.90 19.51
CA PRO A 289 -23.09 -44.59 19.92
C PRO A 289 -23.67 -45.50 21.01
N ALA A 290 -23.16 -46.73 21.17
CA ALA A 290 -23.57 -47.67 22.21
C ALA A 290 -22.99 -47.34 23.59
N HIS A 291 -21.91 -46.55 23.66
CA HIS A 291 -21.23 -46.17 24.89
C HIS A 291 -21.67 -44.78 25.36
N LYS A 292 -22.78 -44.73 26.12
CA LYS A 292 -23.46 -43.47 26.51
C LYS A 292 -22.54 -42.40 27.11
N GLU A 293 -21.64 -42.78 28.02
CA GLU A 293 -20.73 -41.84 28.68
C GLU A 293 -19.63 -41.32 27.74
N GLU A 294 -19.10 -42.19 26.88
CA GLU A 294 -17.99 -41.86 25.99
C GLU A 294 -18.41 -41.15 24.70
N ARG A 295 -19.65 -41.39 24.25
CA ARG A 295 -20.24 -40.75 23.07
C ARG A 295 -20.09 -39.23 23.09
N GLU A 296 -20.21 -38.64 24.28
CA GLU A 296 -20.06 -37.20 24.48
C GLU A 296 -18.69 -36.84 25.07
N ALA A 297 -18.15 -37.63 26.00
CA ALA A 297 -16.86 -37.33 26.64
C ALA A 297 -15.67 -37.31 25.66
N LEU A 298 -15.60 -38.25 24.70
CA LEU A 298 -14.46 -38.35 23.79
C LEU A 298 -14.38 -37.18 22.79
N PRO A 299 -15.44 -36.83 22.03
CA PRO A 299 -15.41 -35.61 21.21
C PRO A 299 -15.15 -34.34 22.04
N ASN A 300 -15.76 -34.24 23.23
CA ASN A 300 -15.56 -33.09 24.12
C ASN A 300 -14.12 -32.96 24.61
N ALA A 301 -13.38 -34.07 24.78
CA ALA A 301 -11.97 -34.02 25.14
C ALA A 301 -11.11 -33.34 24.07
N TYR A 302 -11.37 -33.57 22.78
CA TYR A 302 -10.70 -32.87 21.68
C TYR A 302 -11.03 -31.38 21.66
N LEU A 303 -12.31 -31.03 21.85
CA LEU A 303 -12.76 -29.64 21.94
C LEU A 303 -12.14 -28.90 23.12
N ALA A 304 -12.12 -29.54 24.29
CA ALA A 304 -11.53 -28.99 25.52
C ALA A 304 -10.02 -28.82 25.39
N TRP A 305 -9.33 -29.79 24.78
CA TRP A 305 -7.89 -29.70 24.53
C TRP A 305 -7.53 -28.55 23.59
N GLY A 306 -8.28 -28.38 22.50
CA GLY A 306 -8.07 -27.25 21.59
C GLY A 306 -8.37 -25.90 22.25
N ALA A 307 -9.51 -25.78 22.94
CA ALA A 307 -9.90 -24.54 23.61
C ALA A 307 -8.93 -24.14 24.73
N GLU A 308 -8.42 -25.10 25.50
CA GLU A 308 -7.40 -24.84 26.52
C GLU A 308 -6.06 -24.46 25.91
N THR A 309 -5.63 -25.13 24.84
CA THR A 309 -4.40 -24.78 24.12
C THR A 309 -4.45 -23.33 23.61
N VAL A 310 -5.55 -22.93 22.99
CA VAL A 310 -5.74 -21.55 22.50
C VAL A 310 -5.74 -20.55 23.66
N ARG A 311 -6.44 -20.86 24.77
CA ARG A 311 -6.42 -20.01 25.97
C ARG A 311 -5.03 -19.86 26.53
N ASN A 312 -4.25 -20.94 26.64
CA ASN A 312 -2.89 -20.91 27.15
C ASN A 312 -1.94 -20.11 26.25
N LEU A 313 -2.08 -20.25 24.92
CA LEU A 313 -1.34 -19.45 23.96
C LEU A 313 -1.66 -17.96 24.08
N ASN A 314 -2.93 -17.61 24.22
CA ASN A 314 -3.36 -16.22 24.35
C ASN A 314 -2.98 -15.60 25.71
N ALA A 315 -2.96 -16.40 26.77
CA ALA A 315 -2.48 -16.00 28.09
C ALA A 315 -0.94 -15.94 28.19
N GLY A 316 -0.22 -16.40 27.16
CA GLY A 316 1.24 -16.47 27.15
C GLY A 316 1.84 -17.56 28.04
N THR A 317 1.02 -18.49 28.56
CA THR A 317 1.51 -19.63 29.35
C THR A 317 2.10 -20.72 28.47
N PHE A 318 1.69 -20.80 27.20
CA PHE A 318 2.32 -21.61 26.16
C PHE A 318 3.08 -20.72 25.18
N ALA A 319 4.34 -21.03 24.93
CA ALA A 319 5.07 -20.49 23.80
C ALA A 319 4.50 -21.05 22.48
N PRO A 320 4.54 -20.29 21.37
CA PRO A 320 4.03 -20.73 20.06
C PRO A 320 4.52 -22.11 19.62
N VAL A 321 5.80 -22.42 19.83
CA VAL A 321 6.45 -23.71 19.50
C VAL A 321 5.88 -24.91 20.28
N GLN A 322 5.22 -24.66 21.41
CA GLN A 322 4.60 -25.70 22.23
C GLN A 322 3.19 -26.06 21.74
N CYS A 323 2.64 -25.34 20.76
CA CYS A 323 1.34 -25.68 20.19
C CYS A 323 1.41 -27.04 19.48
N PRO A 324 0.51 -27.99 19.80
CA PRO A 324 0.44 -29.25 19.08
C PRO A 324 0.14 -29.04 17.60
N ALA A 325 1.07 -29.47 16.73
CA ALA A 325 0.91 -29.37 15.27
C ALA A 325 -0.34 -30.10 14.73
N TYR A 326 -0.91 -31.04 15.51
CA TYR A 326 -2.22 -31.61 15.23
C TYR A 326 -3.31 -30.52 15.25
N LEU A 327 -3.41 -29.73 16.32
CA LEU A 327 -4.45 -28.71 16.45
C LEU A 327 -4.32 -27.62 15.38
N LEU A 328 -3.10 -27.21 15.03
CA LEU A 328 -2.84 -26.17 14.03
C LEU A 328 -3.28 -26.57 12.63
N ARG A 329 -3.01 -27.80 12.17
CA ARG A 329 -3.22 -28.23 10.76
C ARG A 329 -4.69 -28.50 10.43
N HIS A 330 -5.56 -27.58 10.83
CA HIS A 330 -7.02 -27.52 10.75
C HIS A 330 -7.79 -28.61 11.53
N TYR A 331 -7.13 -29.56 12.19
CA TYR A 331 -7.85 -30.60 12.92
C TYR A 331 -8.67 -30.05 14.10
N TYR A 332 -8.22 -28.99 14.78
CA TYR A 332 -9.04 -28.40 15.85
C TYR A 332 -10.38 -27.88 15.31
N LEU A 333 -10.36 -27.08 14.24
CA LEU A 333 -11.58 -26.56 13.64
C LEU A 333 -12.41 -27.66 12.97
N ASP A 334 -11.79 -28.73 12.50
CA ASP A 334 -12.51 -29.89 11.98
C ASP A 334 -13.24 -30.66 13.10
N HIS A 335 -12.68 -30.71 14.32
CA HIS A 335 -13.38 -31.22 15.51
C HIS A 335 -14.55 -30.33 15.92
N VAL A 336 -14.37 -29.00 15.90
CA VAL A 336 -15.46 -28.03 16.16
C VAL A 336 -16.59 -28.20 15.14
N THR A 337 -16.24 -28.38 13.87
CA THR A 337 -17.21 -28.59 12.79
C THR A 337 -17.95 -29.92 12.95
N ALA A 338 -17.23 -31.00 13.27
CA ALA A 338 -17.81 -32.33 13.47
C ALA A 338 -18.74 -32.41 14.68
N ALA A 339 -18.50 -31.60 15.71
CA ALA A 339 -19.35 -31.53 16.89
C ALA A 339 -20.75 -30.93 16.63
N ARG A 340 -20.96 -30.27 15.47
CA ARG A 340 -22.24 -29.66 15.06
C ARG A 340 -22.88 -28.79 16.16
N LEU A 341 -22.04 -28.06 16.89
CA LEU A 341 -22.47 -27.14 17.93
C LEU A 341 -23.40 -26.07 17.36
N VAL A 342 -24.25 -25.50 18.21
CA VAL A 342 -25.00 -24.29 17.86
C VAL A 342 -23.99 -23.21 17.47
N PRO A 343 -24.17 -22.47 16.35
CA PRO A 343 -23.18 -21.52 15.84
C PRO A 343 -22.66 -20.52 16.88
N GLU A 344 -23.53 -20.01 17.75
CA GLU A 344 -23.15 -19.09 18.81
C GLU A 344 -22.27 -19.75 19.89
N GLN A 345 -22.53 -21.00 20.25
CA GLN A 345 -21.69 -21.76 21.17
C GLN A 345 -20.32 -22.06 20.54
N ALA A 346 -20.28 -22.47 19.27
CA ALA A 346 -19.03 -22.67 18.53
C ALA A 346 -18.22 -21.37 18.47
N LEU A 347 -18.91 -20.25 18.19
CA LEU A 347 -18.33 -18.93 18.06
C LEU A 347 -17.63 -18.51 19.36
N GLU A 348 -18.34 -18.55 20.49
CA GLU A 348 -17.82 -18.11 21.78
C GLU A 348 -16.74 -19.04 22.34
N ALA A 349 -16.99 -20.35 22.34
CA ALA A 349 -16.10 -21.30 23.01
C ALA A 349 -14.83 -21.61 22.20
N HIS A 350 -14.89 -21.53 20.86
CA HIS A 350 -13.85 -22.10 20.01
C HIS A 350 -13.31 -21.16 18.92
N LEU A 351 -14.12 -20.25 18.36
CA LEU A 351 -13.72 -19.45 17.19
C LEU A 351 -13.21 -18.05 17.55
N LEU A 352 -13.93 -17.28 18.38
CA LEU A 352 -13.48 -15.95 18.80
C LEU A 352 -12.13 -15.97 19.55
N PRO A 353 -11.82 -16.98 20.39
CA PRO A 353 -10.48 -17.11 20.99
C PRO A 353 -9.34 -17.21 19.96
N LEU A 354 -9.60 -17.65 18.72
CA LEU A 354 -8.58 -17.71 17.67
C LEU A 354 -8.16 -16.32 17.17
N LEU A 355 -8.96 -15.28 17.45
CA LEU A 355 -8.62 -13.89 17.17
C LEU A 355 -7.58 -13.31 18.16
N GLY A 356 -7.02 -14.13 19.04
CA GLY A 356 -5.97 -13.76 20.00
C GLY A 356 -4.55 -13.88 19.43
N GLY A 357 -3.61 -13.17 20.05
CA GLY A 357 -2.23 -13.06 19.57
C GLY A 357 -1.42 -14.36 19.65
N GLY A 358 -1.84 -15.32 20.48
CA GLY A 358 -1.14 -16.59 20.64
C GLY A 358 -1.29 -17.51 19.42
N TRP A 359 -2.51 -17.59 18.87
CA TRP A 359 -2.83 -18.51 17.77
C TRP A 359 -2.13 -18.14 16.46
N HIS A 360 -2.09 -16.85 16.09
CA HIS A 360 -1.40 -16.43 14.86
C HIS A 360 0.12 -16.66 14.94
N ARG A 361 0.73 -16.47 16.12
CA ARG A 361 2.17 -16.72 16.32
C ARG A 361 2.50 -18.21 16.23
N ALA A 362 1.61 -19.08 16.72
CA ALA A 362 1.76 -20.53 16.57
C ALA A 362 1.72 -20.96 15.10
N TRP A 363 0.85 -20.36 14.29
CA TRP A 363 0.85 -20.55 12.83
C TRP A 363 2.12 -20.02 12.15
N LEU A 364 2.60 -18.83 12.55
CA LEU A 364 3.84 -18.26 12.03
C LEU A 364 5.04 -19.16 12.35
N GLU A 365 5.09 -19.73 13.54
CA GLU A 365 6.14 -20.69 13.95
C GLU A 365 6.07 -22.00 13.14
N GLU A 366 4.87 -22.51 12.89
CA GLU A 366 4.67 -23.78 12.16
C GLU A 366 4.88 -23.65 10.64
N GLU A 367 4.43 -22.55 10.02
CA GLU A 367 4.45 -22.36 8.56
C GLU A 367 5.46 -21.35 8.05
N GLY A 368 6.02 -20.50 8.91
CA GLY A 368 6.85 -19.37 8.51
C GLY A 368 6.09 -18.25 7.77
N ALA A 369 4.76 -18.35 7.70
CA ALA A 369 3.83 -17.45 7.02
C ALA A 369 2.43 -17.52 7.67
N TYR A 370 1.47 -16.72 7.20
CA TYR A 370 0.12 -16.62 7.81
C TYR A 370 -0.98 -17.41 7.08
N GLY A 371 -0.62 -18.35 6.19
CA GLY A 371 -1.58 -18.99 5.28
C GLY A 371 -2.69 -19.75 6.02
N GLY A 372 -2.28 -20.67 6.90
CA GLY A 372 -3.22 -21.42 7.75
C GLY A 372 -4.03 -20.54 8.69
N PHE A 373 -3.42 -19.50 9.27
CA PHE A 373 -4.13 -18.55 10.12
C PHE A 373 -5.20 -17.76 9.36
N LEU A 374 -4.92 -17.28 8.15
CA LEU A 374 -5.89 -16.58 7.31
C LEU A 374 -7.06 -17.50 6.91
N ALA A 375 -6.81 -18.80 6.71
CA ALA A 375 -7.86 -19.78 6.47
C ALA A 375 -8.74 -20.01 7.72
N ASP A 376 -8.14 -20.06 8.91
CA ASP A 376 -8.90 -20.12 10.16
C ASP A 376 -9.76 -18.86 10.34
N LEU A 377 -9.20 -17.66 10.12
CA LEU A 377 -9.95 -16.40 10.19
C LEU A 377 -11.12 -16.36 9.21
N ALA A 378 -10.97 -16.94 8.02
CA ALA A 378 -12.07 -17.03 7.05
C ALA A 378 -13.23 -17.88 7.61
N ARG A 379 -12.93 -19.00 8.29
CA ARG A 379 -13.94 -19.82 8.97
C ARG A 379 -14.60 -19.06 10.12
N VAL A 380 -13.81 -18.38 10.97
CA VAL A 380 -14.35 -17.55 12.08
C VAL A 380 -15.31 -16.49 11.54
N ARG A 381 -14.92 -15.77 10.48
CA ARG A 381 -15.75 -14.75 9.83
C ARG A 381 -17.05 -15.33 9.27
N GLN A 382 -16.98 -16.48 8.61
CA GLN A 382 -18.15 -17.14 8.06
C GLN A 382 -19.18 -17.48 9.15
N THR A 383 -18.75 -18.08 10.26
CA THR A 383 -19.64 -18.42 11.39
C THR A 383 -20.14 -17.18 12.14
N LEU A 384 -19.31 -16.15 12.28
CA LEU A 384 -19.69 -14.86 12.86
C LEU A 384 -20.83 -14.21 12.07
N ARG A 385 -20.69 -14.15 10.73
CA ARG A 385 -21.71 -13.59 9.84
C ARG A 385 -23.01 -14.38 9.91
N GLN A 386 -22.93 -15.71 9.89
CA GLN A 386 -24.11 -16.57 10.07
C GLN A 386 -24.84 -16.28 11.38
N THR A 387 -24.09 -16.16 12.50
CA THR A 387 -24.64 -15.80 13.81
C THR A 387 -25.26 -14.40 13.81
N ASN A 388 -24.61 -13.41 13.20
CA ASN A 388 -25.16 -12.05 13.09
C ASN A 388 -26.43 -12.02 12.23
N THR A 389 -26.47 -12.74 11.10
CA THR A 389 -27.66 -12.80 10.22
C THR A 389 -28.83 -13.56 10.83
N ALA A 390 -28.57 -14.55 11.69
CA ALA A 390 -29.62 -15.32 12.37
C ALA A 390 -30.26 -14.54 13.53
N ARG A 391 -29.65 -13.43 13.98
CA ARG A 391 -30.21 -12.59 15.06
C ARG A 391 -31.37 -11.74 14.53
N PRO A 392 -32.46 -11.59 15.30
CA PRO A 392 -33.62 -10.80 14.91
C PRO A 392 -33.40 -9.28 14.93
N GLY A 393 -32.19 -8.80 15.30
CA GLY A 393 -31.85 -7.40 15.43
C GLY A 393 -30.58 -7.20 16.29
N PRO A 394 -30.15 -5.96 16.50
CA PRO A 394 -28.98 -5.64 17.32
C PRO A 394 -29.14 -6.05 18.80
N PRO A 395 -28.03 -6.20 19.55
CA PRO A 395 -26.67 -5.88 19.15
C PRO A 395 -26.06 -6.96 18.24
N TYR A 396 -25.54 -6.54 17.10
CA TYR A 396 -24.67 -7.34 16.26
C TYR A 396 -23.23 -7.30 16.79
N ARG A 397 -22.46 -8.36 16.52
CA ARG A 397 -21.05 -8.48 16.90
C ARG A 397 -20.13 -7.74 15.92
N VAL A 398 -20.33 -6.42 15.83
CA VAL A 398 -19.64 -5.54 14.86
C VAL A 398 -18.16 -5.37 15.22
N ALA A 399 -17.83 -5.34 16.51
CA ALA A 399 -16.46 -5.21 16.97
C ALA A 399 -15.60 -6.40 16.48
N GLU A 400 -16.15 -7.62 16.49
CA GLU A 400 -15.49 -8.82 16.01
C GLU A 400 -15.33 -8.85 14.48
N GLU A 401 -16.30 -8.34 13.71
CA GLU A 401 -16.19 -8.17 12.25
C GLU A 401 -15.06 -7.19 11.89
N LEU A 402 -15.00 -6.05 12.61
CA LEU A 402 -13.93 -5.07 12.49
C LEU A 402 -12.59 -5.65 12.92
N ARG A 403 -12.52 -6.41 14.03
CA ARG A 403 -11.29 -7.07 14.50
C ARG A 403 -10.72 -8.01 13.45
N ILE A 404 -11.54 -8.88 12.85
CA ILE A 404 -11.09 -9.78 11.78
C ILE A 404 -10.55 -8.98 10.59
N SER A 405 -11.24 -7.90 10.22
CA SER A 405 -10.84 -7.02 9.11
C SER A 405 -9.51 -6.30 9.41
N PHE A 406 -9.32 -5.80 10.63
CA PHE A 406 -8.06 -5.20 11.07
C PHE A 406 -6.92 -6.22 11.09
N ILE A 407 -7.13 -7.44 11.59
CA ILE A 407 -6.12 -8.51 11.57
C ILE A 407 -5.69 -8.81 10.13
N ARG A 408 -6.64 -9.08 9.23
CA ARG A 408 -6.36 -9.39 7.81
C ARG A 408 -5.63 -8.24 7.11
N THR A 409 -6.10 -7.01 7.30
CA THR A 409 -5.49 -5.81 6.70
C THR A 409 -4.09 -5.58 7.25
N SER A 410 -3.84 -5.90 8.53
CA SER A 410 -2.52 -5.74 9.14
C SER A 410 -1.51 -6.76 8.62
N ILE A 411 -1.90 -8.04 8.53
CA ILE A 411 -1.07 -9.08 7.90
C ILE A 411 -0.72 -8.65 6.47
N ARG A 412 -1.74 -8.24 5.71
CA ARG A 412 -1.55 -7.75 4.34
C ARG A 412 -0.59 -6.56 4.28
N ALA A 413 -0.72 -5.58 5.17
CA ALA A 413 0.15 -4.41 5.22
C ALA A 413 1.60 -4.76 5.60
N GLN A 414 1.81 -5.77 6.44
CA GLN A 414 3.15 -6.27 6.76
C GLN A 414 3.78 -6.96 5.56
N THR A 415 3.05 -7.87 4.92
CA THR A 415 3.56 -8.56 3.73
C THR A 415 3.83 -7.55 2.62
N ALA A 416 2.99 -6.53 2.43
CA ALA A 416 3.19 -5.46 1.45
C ALA A 416 4.50 -4.67 1.63
N ARG A 417 5.06 -4.63 2.85
CA ARG A 417 6.31 -3.94 3.18
C ARG A 417 7.54 -4.78 2.89
N LEU A 418 7.40 -6.09 2.68
CA LEU A 418 8.53 -6.95 2.32
C LEU A 418 8.90 -6.69 0.86
N PRO A 419 10.13 -6.19 0.58
CA PRO A 419 10.60 -6.07 -0.79
C PRO A 419 10.78 -7.47 -1.40
N PRO A 420 10.36 -7.70 -2.65
CA PRO A 420 10.60 -8.95 -3.36
C PRO A 420 12.06 -9.42 -3.29
N GLU A 421 13.01 -8.49 -3.41
CA GLU A 421 14.45 -8.76 -3.41
C GLU A 421 14.92 -9.34 -2.07
N LEU A 422 14.34 -8.88 -0.96
CA LEU A 422 14.66 -9.40 0.37
C LEU A 422 14.14 -10.83 0.54
N ILE A 423 12.95 -11.13 0.05
CA ILE A 423 12.37 -12.49 0.10
C ILE A 423 13.28 -13.46 -0.66
N VAL A 424 13.71 -13.08 -1.87
CA VAL A 424 14.62 -13.87 -2.71
C VAL A 424 15.98 -14.05 -2.02
N ALA A 425 16.57 -12.97 -1.50
CA ALA A 425 17.87 -13.01 -0.82
C ALA A 425 17.87 -13.91 0.42
N LEU A 426 16.77 -13.93 1.20
CA LEU A 426 16.64 -14.79 2.38
C LEU A 426 16.58 -16.27 2.01
N VAL A 427 15.93 -16.62 0.90
CA VAL A 427 15.93 -18.00 0.39
C VAL A 427 17.31 -18.36 -0.16
N GLN A 428 17.94 -17.44 -0.90
CA GLN A 428 19.27 -17.65 -1.46
C GLN A 428 20.34 -17.86 -0.38
N ALA A 429 20.22 -17.15 0.75
CA ALA A 429 21.10 -17.30 1.90
C ALA A 429 20.85 -18.59 2.71
N GLY A 430 19.80 -19.37 2.40
CA GLY A 430 19.42 -20.57 3.14
C GLY A 430 18.74 -20.29 4.50
N GLU A 431 18.54 -19.03 4.86
CA GLU A 431 17.82 -18.62 6.08
C GLU A 431 16.32 -18.92 5.98
N TRP A 432 15.75 -18.82 4.76
CA TRP A 432 14.39 -19.24 4.45
C TRP A 432 14.39 -20.45 3.51
N THR A 433 13.45 -21.37 3.68
CA THR A 433 13.21 -22.43 2.71
C THR A 433 12.51 -21.87 1.46
N GLY A 434 12.69 -22.52 0.30
CA GLY A 434 12.03 -22.11 -0.94
C GLY A 434 10.51 -21.99 -0.82
N LEU A 435 9.84 -22.93 -0.14
CA LEU A 435 8.40 -22.85 0.13
C LEU A 435 8.02 -21.67 1.03
N ARG A 436 8.80 -21.35 2.06
CA ARG A 436 8.53 -20.17 2.90
C ARG A 436 8.58 -18.91 2.04
N GLY A 437 9.59 -18.79 1.18
CA GLY A 437 9.67 -17.72 0.18
C GLY A 437 8.43 -17.67 -0.71
N LEU A 438 8.02 -18.81 -1.28
CA LEU A 438 6.85 -18.90 -2.16
C LEU A 438 5.55 -18.49 -1.44
N ARG A 439 5.30 -18.96 -0.23
CA ARG A 439 4.10 -18.64 0.57
C ARG A 439 4.03 -17.16 0.96
N VAL A 440 5.18 -16.57 1.30
CA VAL A 440 5.25 -15.13 1.59
C VAL A 440 5.02 -14.32 0.31
N ALA A 441 5.59 -14.76 -0.81
CA ALA A 441 5.35 -14.14 -2.12
C ALA A 441 3.86 -14.20 -2.52
N GLU A 442 3.19 -15.34 -2.37
CA GLU A 442 1.74 -15.51 -2.62
C GLU A 442 0.88 -14.52 -1.83
N GLN A 443 1.33 -14.13 -0.63
CA GLN A 443 0.62 -13.20 0.26
C GLN A 443 0.87 -11.73 -0.06
N LEU A 444 1.81 -11.39 -0.98
CA LEU A 444 2.06 -10.00 -1.38
C LEU A 444 0.81 -9.43 -2.05
N PRO A 445 0.20 -8.34 -1.54
CA PRO A 445 -1.05 -7.84 -2.08
C PRO A 445 -0.91 -7.14 -3.43
N ASP A 446 0.25 -6.54 -3.68
CA ASP A 446 0.58 -5.92 -4.95
C ASP A 446 0.95 -7.03 -5.95
N LEU A 447 0.17 -7.15 -7.03
CA LEU A 447 0.34 -8.21 -8.01
C LEU A 447 1.66 -8.09 -8.79
N GLN A 448 2.20 -6.88 -8.96
CA GLN A 448 3.49 -6.66 -9.62
C GLN A 448 4.63 -7.12 -8.72
N LYS A 449 4.65 -6.69 -7.45
CA LYS A 449 5.62 -7.17 -6.45
C LYS A 449 5.51 -8.68 -6.22
N ARG A 450 4.28 -9.21 -6.20
CA ARG A 450 4.03 -10.65 -6.14
C ARG A 450 4.69 -11.37 -7.32
N THR A 451 4.48 -10.88 -8.54
CA THR A 451 5.12 -11.44 -9.74
C THR A 451 6.65 -11.38 -9.62
N GLN A 452 7.21 -10.24 -9.23
CA GLN A 452 8.66 -10.07 -9.05
C GLN A 452 9.24 -11.06 -8.03
N ALA A 453 8.59 -11.22 -6.88
CA ALA A 453 9.03 -12.15 -5.84
C ALA A 453 8.93 -13.60 -6.31
N LEU A 454 7.83 -13.98 -6.96
CA LEU A 454 7.65 -15.31 -7.52
C LEU A 454 8.72 -15.62 -8.57
N VAL A 455 8.95 -14.71 -9.52
CA VAL A 455 9.97 -14.82 -10.56
C VAL A 455 11.38 -14.96 -9.98
N GLY A 456 11.76 -14.09 -9.04
CA GLY A 456 13.08 -14.12 -8.43
C GLY A 456 13.34 -15.39 -7.60
N LEU A 457 12.28 -16.05 -7.10
CA LEU A 457 12.40 -17.31 -6.40
C LEU A 457 12.60 -18.51 -7.33
N LEU A 458 12.20 -18.45 -8.61
CA LEU A 458 12.14 -19.62 -9.51
C LEU A 458 13.46 -20.37 -9.65
N ASP A 459 14.58 -19.66 -9.65
CA ASP A 459 15.92 -20.26 -9.75
C ASP A 459 16.43 -20.84 -8.43
N LEU A 460 15.76 -20.54 -7.31
CA LEU A 460 16.04 -21.05 -5.97
C LEU A 460 15.08 -22.18 -5.57
N LEU A 461 14.02 -22.41 -6.36
CA LEU A 461 13.01 -23.41 -6.08
C LEU A 461 13.35 -24.78 -6.71
N PRO A 462 13.10 -25.89 -5.99
CA PRO A 462 13.21 -27.22 -6.59
C PRO A 462 12.13 -27.44 -7.68
N ALA A 463 12.39 -28.35 -8.64
CA ALA A 463 11.72 -28.39 -9.95
C ALA A 463 10.17 -28.34 -9.94
N HIS A 464 9.52 -28.99 -8.98
CA HIS A 464 8.06 -28.99 -8.82
C HIS A 464 7.50 -27.70 -8.22
N LEU A 465 8.23 -27.04 -7.31
CA LEU A 465 7.89 -25.72 -6.79
C LEU A 465 8.17 -24.67 -7.85
N ARG A 466 9.19 -24.88 -8.70
CA ARG A 466 9.47 -24.03 -9.87
C ARG A 466 8.31 -24.05 -10.86
N GLN A 467 7.74 -25.22 -11.18
CA GLN A 467 6.55 -25.29 -12.05
C GLN A 467 5.33 -24.61 -11.45
N GLN A 468 5.05 -24.85 -10.16
CA GLN A 468 3.98 -24.15 -9.45
C GLN A 468 4.23 -22.63 -9.44
N GLY A 469 5.45 -22.20 -9.15
CA GLY A 469 5.85 -20.80 -9.14
C GLY A 469 5.76 -20.14 -10.51
N LEU A 470 6.12 -20.84 -11.59
CA LEU A 470 5.96 -20.37 -12.98
C LEU A 470 4.48 -20.18 -13.34
N ALA A 471 3.65 -21.18 -13.06
CA ALA A 471 2.21 -21.10 -13.31
C ALA A 471 1.55 -19.99 -12.48
N GLN A 472 1.95 -19.84 -11.21
CA GLN A 472 1.47 -18.77 -10.34
C GLN A 472 1.95 -17.40 -10.80
N ALA A 473 3.23 -17.25 -11.16
CA ALA A 473 3.78 -15.99 -11.66
C ALA A 473 3.07 -15.55 -12.94
N LEU A 474 2.81 -16.48 -13.86
CA LEU A 474 2.03 -16.19 -15.07
C LEU A 474 0.57 -15.84 -14.73
N ALA A 475 -0.11 -16.63 -13.88
CA ALA A 475 -1.48 -16.35 -13.48
C ALA A 475 -1.64 -14.98 -12.77
N VAL A 476 -0.66 -14.61 -11.95
CA VAL A 476 -0.63 -13.29 -11.30
C VAL A 476 -0.37 -12.19 -12.32
N ALA A 477 0.60 -12.38 -13.23
CA ALA A 477 0.91 -11.42 -14.28
C ALA A 477 -0.30 -11.18 -15.21
N THR A 478 -1.02 -12.23 -15.60
CA THR A 478 -2.21 -12.11 -16.47
C THR A 478 -3.41 -11.47 -15.76
N ALA A 479 -3.53 -11.67 -14.45
CA ALA A 479 -4.60 -11.07 -13.63
C ALA A 479 -4.42 -9.57 -13.35
N ILE A 480 -3.28 -8.96 -13.71
CA ILE A 480 -3.08 -7.52 -13.56
C ILE A 480 -4.02 -6.77 -14.50
N GLY A 481 -4.91 -5.95 -13.93
CA GLY A 481 -5.91 -5.20 -14.70
C GLY A 481 -5.33 -4.02 -15.49
N ASP A 482 -4.29 -3.36 -14.95
CA ASP A 482 -3.62 -2.25 -15.64
C ASP A 482 -2.69 -2.78 -16.73
N GLU A 483 -2.90 -2.29 -17.95
CA GLU A 483 -2.20 -2.75 -19.15
C GLU A 483 -0.68 -2.49 -19.11
N GLY A 484 -0.22 -1.42 -18.45
CA GLY A 484 1.20 -1.09 -18.29
C GLY A 484 1.92 -2.08 -17.37
N PRO A 485 1.58 -2.14 -16.07
CA PRO A 485 2.16 -3.09 -15.13
C PRO A 485 1.96 -4.57 -15.54
N ARG A 486 0.88 -4.89 -16.26
CA ARG A 486 0.69 -6.23 -16.84
C ARG A 486 1.78 -6.54 -17.87
N ALA A 487 2.12 -5.59 -18.73
CA ALA A 487 3.21 -5.75 -19.69
C ALA A 487 4.56 -6.00 -19.00
N ASP A 488 4.88 -5.20 -17.97
CA ASP A 488 6.11 -5.33 -17.19
C ASP A 488 6.19 -6.70 -16.49
N ALA A 489 5.07 -7.16 -15.92
CA ALA A 489 4.97 -8.46 -15.27
C ALA A 489 5.15 -9.60 -16.27
N LEU A 490 4.50 -9.55 -17.43
CA LEU A 490 4.68 -10.54 -18.50
C LEU A 490 6.12 -10.54 -19.02
N ALA A 491 6.74 -9.36 -19.16
CA ALA A 491 8.14 -9.21 -19.52
C ALA A 491 9.07 -9.88 -18.50
N ALA A 492 8.82 -9.70 -17.20
CA ALA A 492 9.61 -10.32 -16.13
C ALA A 492 9.48 -11.85 -16.12
N VAL A 493 8.30 -12.39 -16.44
CA VAL A 493 8.04 -13.84 -16.46
C VAL A 493 8.54 -14.50 -17.77
N ALA A 494 8.75 -13.73 -18.85
CA ALA A 494 9.12 -14.27 -20.17
C ALA A 494 10.43 -15.08 -20.17
N GLY A 495 11.48 -14.61 -19.49
CA GLY A 495 12.75 -15.32 -19.37
C GLY A 495 12.59 -16.70 -18.70
N PRO A 496 12.01 -16.76 -17.49
CA PRO A 496 11.75 -18.03 -16.81
C PRO A 496 10.87 -19.02 -17.59
N LEU A 497 9.95 -18.55 -18.44
CA LEU A 497 9.06 -19.40 -19.24
C LEU A 497 9.74 -20.01 -20.48
N ALA A 498 10.98 -19.64 -20.79
CA ALA A 498 11.59 -20.01 -22.07
C ALA A 498 11.76 -21.53 -22.29
N GLY A 499 11.77 -22.33 -21.21
CA GLY A 499 11.78 -23.80 -21.25
C GLY A 499 10.39 -24.45 -21.34
N GLU A 500 9.30 -23.67 -21.22
CA GLU A 500 7.91 -24.16 -21.13
C GLU A 500 7.07 -23.60 -22.28
N PRO A 501 7.10 -24.21 -23.48
CA PRO A 501 6.50 -23.64 -24.69
C PRO A 501 4.99 -23.40 -24.57
N ALA A 502 4.28 -24.22 -23.78
CA ALA A 502 2.84 -24.04 -23.52
C ALA A 502 2.54 -22.77 -22.72
N LEU A 503 3.31 -22.50 -21.66
CA LEU A 503 3.14 -21.30 -20.84
C LEU A 503 3.66 -20.04 -21.55
N LEU A 504 4.70 -20.17 -22.37
CA LEU A 504 5.19 -19.08 -23.22
C LEU A 504 4.15 -18.66 -24.27
N ALA A 505 3.41 -19.63 -24.84
CA ALA A 505 2.29 -19.35 -25.74
C ALA A 505 1.12 -18.65 -25.02
N GLU A 506 0.84 -19.03 -23.78
CA GLU A 506 -0.15 -18.36 -22.92
C GLU A 506 0.29 -16.91 -22.59
N ALA A 507 1.56 -16.70 -22.26
CA ALA A 507 2.13 -15.36 -22.05
C ALA A 507 2.08 -14.49 -23.30
N LEU A 508 2.38 -15.05 -24.49
CA LEU A 508 2.25 -14.37 -25.77
C LEU A 508 0.78 -13.99 -26.06
N THR A 509 -0.15 -14.91 -25.80
CA THR A 509 -1.59 -14.63 -25.93
C THR A 509 -2.02 -13.50 -25.01
N ALA A 510 -1.57 -13.50 -23.76
CA ALA A 510 -1.85 -12.43 -22.81
C ALA A 510 -1.24 -11.09 -23.23
N ALA A 511 0.00 -11.08 -23.76
CA ALA A 511 0.67 -9.89 -24.26
C ALA A 511 -0.04 -9.31 -25.51
N THR A 512 -0.51 -10.16 -26.43
CA THR A 512 -1.27 -9.73 -27.62
C THR A 512 -2.66 -9.17 -27.28
N ALA A 513 -3.27 -9.61 -26.18
CA ALA A 513 -4.55 -9.10 -25.69
C ALA A 513 -4.47 -7.71 -25.04
N ILE A 514 -3.27 -7.14 -24.89
CA ILE A 514 -3.07 -5.76 -24.42
C ILE A 514 -3.54 -4.79 -25.50
N ARG A 515 -4.47 -3.88 -25.15
CA ARG A 515 -5.06 -2.94 -26.13
C ARG A 515 -4.15 -1.75 -26.39
N SER A 516 -3.50 -1.23 -25.35
CA SER A 516 -2.58 -0.12 -25.44
C SER A 516 -1.31 -0.54 -26.17
N GLU A 517 -1.04 0.13 -27.29
CA GLU A 517 0.05 -0.24 -28.20
C GLU A 517 1.45 -0.16 -27.56
N GLY A 518 1.65 0.73 -26.57
CA GLY A 518 2.94 0.91 -25.87
C GLY A 518 3.28 -0.27 -24.97
N PRO A 519 2.50 -0.54 -23.90
CA PRO A 519 2.69 -1.70 -23.06
C PRO A 519 2.69 -3.02 -23.83
N ARG A 520 1.87 -3.13 -24.89
CA ARG A 520 1.91 -4.29 -25.78
C ARG A 520 3.30 -4.46 -26.43
N ALA A 521 3.90 -3.38 -26.94
CA ALA A 521 5.23 -3.42 -27.54
C ALA A 521 6.31 -3.82 -26.52
N ASP A 522 6.25 -3.30 -25.29
CA ASP A 522 7.21 -3.59 -24.23
C ASP A 522 7.17 -5.08 -23.81
N ALA A 523 5.97 -5.62 -23.58
CA ALA A 523 5.77 -7.03 -23.25
C ALA A 523 6.30 -7.96 -24.37
N LEU A 524 5.95 -7.65 -25.62
CA LEU A 524 6.36 -8.46 -26.78
C LEU A 524 7.87 -8.38 -27.02
N THR A 525 8.48 -7.23 -26.75
CA THR A 525 9.93 -7.06 -26.81
C THR A 525 10.62 -8.01 -25.84
N ALA A 526 10.19 -8.03 -24.57
CA ALA A 526 10.77 -8.91 -23.57
C ALA A 526 10.56 -10.40 -23.89
N ILE A 527 9.39 -10.76 -24.42
CA ILE A 527 9.12 -12.12 -24.91
C ILE A 527 10.06 -12.47 -26.07
N ALA A 528 10.26 -11.58 -27.04
CA ALA A 528 11.17 -11.79 -28.17
C ALA A 528 12.64 -11.96 -27.72
N VAL A 529 13.09 -11.20 -26.70
CA VAL A 529 14.41 -11.36 -26.08
C VAL A 529 14.55 -12.74 -25.45
N ALA A 530 13.57 -13.17 -24.65
CA ALA A 530 13.57 -14.47 -23.96
C ALA A 530 13.60 -15.64 -24.95
N VAL A 531 12.83 -15.52 -26.04
CA VAL A 531 12.80 -16.46 -27.17
C VAL A 531 14.16 -16.56 -27.85
N ALA A 532 14.81 -15.43 -28.13
CA ALA A 532 16.10 -15.39 -28.82
C ALA A 532 17.23 -16.03 -27.98
N ALA A 533 17.13 -15.97 -26.66
CA ALA A 533 18.13 -16.50 -25.74
C ALA A 533 18.09 -18.03 -25.58
N HIS A 534 16.93 -18.66 -25.76
CA HIS A 534 16.70 -20.05 -25.31
C HIS A 534 16.01 -20.97 -26.34
N LEU A 535 15.38 -20.43 -27.38
CA LEU A 535 14.79 -21.21 -28.47
C LEU A 535 15.74 -21.24 -29.68
N THR A 536 15.77 -22.37 -30.39
CA THR A 536 16.53 -22.53 -31.65
C THR A 536 15.66 -23.17 -32.73
N GLY A 537 16.02 -22.97 -33.99
CA GLY A 537 15.30 -23.59 -35.12
C GLY A 537 13.95 -22.92 -35.41
N GLU A 538 12.93 -23.73 -35.73
CA GLU A 538 11.60 -23.25 -36.12
C GLU A 538 10.90 -22.45 -34.99
N PRO A 539 10.77 -22.95 -33.75
CA PRO A 539 10.05 -22.24 -32.69
C PRO A 539 10.57 -20.82 -32.43
N ARG A 540 11.89 -20.59 -32.58
CA ARG A 540 12.49 -19.25 -32.51
C ARG A 540 12.01 -18.36 -33.65
N ARG A 541 12.01 -18.87 -34.89
CA ARG A 541 11.56 -18.12 -36.07
C ARG A 541 10.08 -17.81 -36.02
N GLN A 542 9.24 -18.73 -35.57
CA GLN A 542 7.80 -18.51 -35.42
C GLN A 542 7.52 -17.36 -34.46
N VAL A 543 8.11 -17.38 -33.26
CA VAL A 543 7.86 -16.34 -32.26
C VAL A 543 8.49 -14.99 -32.64
N LEU A 544 9.68 -14.97 -33.25
CA LEU A 544 10.26 -13.72 -33.77
C LEU A 544 9.45 -13.14 -34.94
N ALA A 545 8.88 -14.00 -35.80
CA ALA A 545 8.01 -13.56 -36.88
C ALA A 545 6.68 -12.98 -36.36
N GLU A 546 6.12 -13.56 -35.30
CA GLU A 546 4.90 -13.08 -34.66
C GLU A 546 5.14 -11.76 -33.90
N ALA A 547 6.26 -11.64 -33.17
CA ALA A 547 6.69 -10.40 -32.54
C ALA A 547 6.91 -9.28 -33.58
N LEU A 548 7.61 -9.57 -34.69
CA LEU A 548 7.81 -8.60 -35.77
C LEU A 548 6.50 -8.22 -36.45
N THR A 549 5.61 -9.18 -36.72
CA THR A 549 4.29 -8.92 -37.31
C THR A 549 3.47 -7.98 -36.43
N THR A 550 3.50 -8.22 -35.11
CA THR A 550 2.80 -7.36 -34.16
C THR A 550 3.44 -5.98 -34.03
N ALA A 551 4.77 -5.89 -34.03
CA ALA A 551 5.49 -4.61 -34.06
C ALA A 551 5.15 -3.80 -35.33
N THR A 552 5.03 -4.45 -36.49
CA THR A 552 4.63 -3.78 -37.73
C THR A 552 3.15 -3.36 -37.75
N ALA A 553 2.29 -4.01 -36.97
CA ALA A 553 0.87 -3.71 -36.87
C ALA A 553 0.55 -2.54 -35.92
N ILE A 554 1.56 -1.98 -35.24
CA ILE A 554 1.39 -0.79 -34.38
C ILE A 554 1.03 0.42 -35.25
N GLY A 555 -0.10 1.05 -34.94
CA GLY A 555 -0.62 2.21 -35.66
C GLY A 555 0.18 3.47 -35.37
N ASP A 556 0.57 3.69 -34.11
CA ASP A 556 1.40 4.82 -33.69
C ASP A 556 2.84 4.69 -34.20
N GLU A 557 3.29 5.68 -34.98
CA GLU A 557 4.58 5.62 -35.66
C GLU A 557 5.80 5.70 -34.70
N GLU A 558 5.65 6.36 -33.55
CA GLU A 558 6.68 6.48 -32.50
C GLU A 558 6.87 5.17 -31.74
N ARG A 559 5.75 4.55 -31.33
CA ARG A 559 5.77 3.22 -30.69
C ARG A 559 6.21 2.13 -31.64
N ARG A 560 5.82 2.22 -32.92
CA ARG A 560 6.32 1.30 -33.96
C ARG A 560 7.83 1.41 -34.10
N ALA A 561 8.40 2.61 -34.14
CA ALA A 561 9.85 2.82 -34.15
C ALA A 561 10.53 2.20 -32.94
N HIS A 562 9.95 2.36 -31.74
CA HIS A 562 10.46 1.79 -30.50
C HIS A 562 10.46 0.25 -30.53
N ALA A 563 9.34 -0.36 -30.91
CA ALA A 563 9.22 -1.83 -31.01
C ALA A 563 10.19 -2.40 -32.06
N LEU A 564 10.32 -1.75 -33.22
CA LEU A 564 11.27 -2.15 -34.26
C LEU A 564 12.71 -2.03 -33.79
N THR A 565 13.05 -0.95 -33.08
CA THR A 565 14.38 -0.74 -32.47
C THR A 565 14.74 -1.89 -31.55
N ALA A 566 13.80 -2.34 -30.72
CA ALA A 566 14.06 -3.40 -29.76
C ALA A 566 14.14 -4.80 -30.41
N VAL A 567 13.28 -5.09 -31.39
CA VAL A 567 13.32 -6.36 -32.13
C VAL A 567 14.58 -6.44 -33.02
N ALA A 568 15.05 -5.31 -33.58
CA ALA A 568 16.18 -5.27 -34.52
C ALA A 568 17.45 -5.94 -34.00
N ALA A 569 17.75 -5.81 -32.70
CA ALA A 569 18.89 -6.45 -32.06
C ALA A 569 18.87 -7.99 -32.13
N HIS A 570 17.67 -8.58 -32.19
CA HIS A 570 17.47 -10.04 -32.17
C HIS A 570 17.26 -10.65 -33.56
N LEU A 571 17.16 -9.82 -34.61
CA LEU A 571 17.06 -10.25 -36.01
C LEU A 571 18.43 -10.54 -36.65
N ALA A 572 19.52 -10.35 -35.91
CA ALA A 572 20.87 -10.67 -36.38
C ALA A 572 20.99 -12.16 -36.76
N GLY A 573 21.21 -12.43 -38.05
CA GLY A 573 21.27 -13.79 -38.60
C GLY A 573 20.00 -14.26 -39.31
N GLU A 574 18.90 -13.50 -39.26
CA GLU A 574 17.65 -13.78 -39.98
C GLU A 574 17.40 -12.73 -41.08
N PRO A 575 18.09 -12.83 -42.24
CA PRO A 575 18.11 -11.77 -43.26
C PRO A 575 16.71 -11.42 -43.80
N ALA A 576 15.79 -12.40 -43.85
CA ALA A 576 14.41 -12.17 -44.27
C ALA A 576 13.61 -11.33 -43.26
N LEU A 577 13.82 -11.52 -41.95
CA LEU A 577 13.16 -10.73 -40.91
C LEU A 577 13.79 -9.35 -40.79
N LEU A 578 15.12 -9.24 -40.93
CA LEU A 578 15.83 -7.95 -40.93
C LEU A 578 15.40 -7.07 -42.11
N ALA A 579 15.22 -7.64 -43.30
CA ALA A 579 14.68 -6.92 -44.46
C ALA A 579 13.25 -6.42 -44.22
N ARG A 580 12.40 -7.22 -43.56
CA ARG A 580 11.05 -6.80 -43.16
C ARG A 580 11.07 -5.67 -42.13
N ALA A 581 11.97 -5.71 -41.15
CA ALA A 581 12.13 -4.63 -40.17
C ALA A 581 12.64 -3.33 -40.80
N LEU A 582 13.61 -3.41 -41.72
CA LEU A 582 14.09 -2.26 -42.48
C LEU A 582 12.98 -1.65 -43.35
N ALA A 583 12.22 -2.47 -44.05
CA ALA A 583 11.06 -2.00 -44.82
C ALA A 583 10.03 -1.30 -43.92
N ALA A 584 9.76 -1.83 -42.73
CA ALA A 584 8.85 -1.21 -41.77
C ALA A 584 9.39 0.13 -41.20
N ALA A 585 10.70 0.22 -40.93
CA ALA A 585 11.33 1.44 -40.44
C ALA A 585 11.38 2.55 -41.51
N THR A 586 11.69 2.20 -42.77
CA THR A 586 11.68 3.15 -43.90
C THR A 586 10.27 3.66 -44.22
N ALA A 587 9.23 2.86 -43.97
CA ALA A 587 7.84 3.23 -44.17
C ALA A 587 7.27 4.19 -43.10
N ILE A 588 8.03 4.49 -42.04
CA ILE A 588 7.66 5.50 -41.03
C ILE A 588 7.70 6.89 -41.69
N ARG A 589 6.61 7.65 -41.57
CA ARG A 589 6.50 8.97 -42.22
C ARG A 589 7.05 10.07 -41.32
N SER A 590 6.84 9.95 -40.02
CA SER A 590 7.37 10.89 -39.04
C SER A 590 8.90 10.82 -38.99
N GLU A 591 9.55 11.94 -39.28
CA GLU A 591 11.00 12.05 -39.46
C GLU A 591 11.79 11.68 -38.20
N GLY A 592 11.29 12.03 -37.01
CA GLY A 592 11.91 11.69 -35.72
C GLY A 592 11.92 10.19 -35.43
N PRO A 593 10.74 9.53 -35.30
CA PRO A 593 10.63 8.08 -35.13
C PRO A 593 11.36 7.28 -36.21
N ARG A 594 11.35 7.76 -37.46
CA ARG A 594 12.13 7.13 -38.54
C ARG A 594 13.63 7.20 -38.27
N ALA A 595 14.15 8.37 -37.89
CA ALA A 595 15.57 8.52 -37.56
C ALA A 595 16.00 7.59 -36.42
N ASP A 596 15.17 7.45 -35.38
CA ASP A 596 15.43 6.57 -34.23
C ASP A 596 15.49 5.09 -34.65
N ALA A 597 14.46 4.61 -35.38
CA ALA A 597 14.40 3.21 -35.83
C ALA A 597 15.54 2.84 -36.80
N LEU A 598 15.87 3.73 -37.73
CA LEU A 598 16.97 3.52 -38.67
C LEU A 598 18.32 3.51 -37.96
N THR A 599 18.55 4.42 -37.00
CA THR A 599 19.78 4.44 -36.19
C THR A 599 19.99 3.12 -35.45
N ALA A 600 18.91 2.57 -34.86
CA ALA A 600 18.95 1.28 -34.18
C ALA A 600 19.27 0.12 -35.13
N ILE A 601 18.60 0.03 -36.28
CA ILE A 601 18.86 -1.01 -37.28
C ILE A 601 20.29 -0.90 -37.82
N ALA A 602 20.80 0.33 -38.06
CA ALA A 602 22.16 0.57 -38.54
C ALA A 602 23.24 0.02 -37.61
N ALA A 603 23.00 0.00 -36.29
CA ALA A 603 23.93 -0.55 -35.31
C ALA A 603 24.19 -2.06 -35.52
N HIS A 604 23.28 -2.78 -36.19
CA HIS A 604 23.37 -4.22 -36.46
C HIS A 604 23.74 -4.54 -37.92
N LEU A 605 24.02 -3.51 -38.72
CA LEU A 605 24.52 -3.64 -40.09
C LEU A 605 26.04 -3.43 -40.11
N VAL A 606 26.70 -3.91 -41.16
CA VAL A 606 28.15 -3.69 -41.38
C VAL A 606 28.42 -3.27 -42.81
N GLY A 607 29.50 -2.50 -43.02
CA GLY A 607 29.91 -2.05 -44.35
C GLY A 607 28.94 -1.03 -44.97
N GLU A 608 28.75 -1.13 -46.27
CA GLU A 608 27.92 -0.18 -47.05
C GLU A 608 26.46 -0.09 -46.58
N PRO A 609 25.75 -1.20 -46.25
CA PRO A 609 24.40 -1.13 -45.70
C PRO A 609 24.31 -0.28 -44.42
N ARG A 610 25.32 -0.33 -43.54
CA ARG A 610 25.36 0.49 -42.33
C ARG A 610 25.50 1.97 -42.66
N ARG A 611 26.43 2.32 -43.56
CA ARG A 611 26.64 3.71 -43.98
C ARG A 611 25.39 4.29 -44.66
N GLN A 612 24.70 3.49 -45.49
CA GLN A 612 23.44 3.90 -46.12
C GLN A 612 22.35 4.20 -45.10
N VAL A 613 22.13 3.29 -44.14
CA VAL A 613 21.09 3.49 -43.10
C VAL A 613 21.45 4.65 -42.15
N LEU A 614 22.73 4.86 -41.80
CA LEU A 614 23.16 6.02 -41.02
C LEU A 614 22.97 7.34 -41.78
N ALA A 615 23.23 7.36 -43.09
CA ALA A 615 22.97 8.52 -43.92
C ALA A 615 21.46 8.84 -44.00
N GLU A 616 20.61 7.82 -44.13
CA GLU A 616 19.15 7.97 -44.11
C GLU A 616 18.63 8.43 -42.74
N ALA A 617 19.20 7.93 -41.64
CA ALA A 617 18.88 8.37 -40.28
C ALA A 617 19.28 9.84 -40.04
N LEU A 618 20.49 10.24 -40.49
CA LEU A 618 20.94 11.63 -40.41
C LEU A 618 20.06 12.54 -41.28
N ALA A 619 19.72 12.12 -42.51
CA ALA A 619 18.82 12.85 -43.37
C ALA A 619 17.44 13.04 -42.71
N ALA A 620 16.88 11.99 -42.12
CA ALA A 620 15.63 12.07 -41.36
C ALA A 620 15.75 13.03 -40.16
N ALA A 621 16.83 12.97 -39.39
CA ALA A 621 17.07 13.89 -38.26
C ALA A 621 17.17 15.35 -38.71
N THR A 622 17.85 15.63 -39.83
CA THR A 622 17.97 17.00 -40.37
C THR A 622 16.67 17.56 -40.92
N ALA A 623 15.76 16.71 -41.40
CA ALA A 623 14.49 17.12 -42.00
C ALA A 623 13.46 17.60 -40.96
N ILE A 624 13.61 17.19 -39.68
CA ILE A 624 12.69 17.52 -38.59
C ILE A 624 12.43 19.02 -38.51
N GLY A 625 11.18 19.45 -38.70
CA GLY A 625 10.79 20.86 -38.74
C GLY A 625 10.99 21.63 -37.42
N GLY A 626 10.81 20.96 -36.28
CA GLY A 626 10.99 21.57 -34.95
C GLY A 626 12.45 21.61 -34.52
N GLU A 627 13.00 22.80 -34.26
CA GLU A 627 14.44 22.97 -33.95
C GLU A 627 14.86 22.23 -32.67
N TRP A 628 13.95 22.05 -31.70
CA TRP A 628 14.21 21.32 -30.46
C TRP A 628 14.23 19.80 -30.68
N GLN A 629 13.25 19.26 -31.40
CA GLN A 629 13.18 17.85 -31.78
C GLN A 629 14.34 17.46 -32.70
N ARG A 630 14.71 18.34 -33.64
CA ARG A 630 15.89 18.21 -34.49
C ARG A 630 17.16 18.12 -33.68
N THR A 631 17.33 19.00 -32.69
CA THR A 631 18.48 18.97 -31.77
C THR A 631 18.60 17.63 -31.04
N ARG A 632 17.48 17.07 -30.56
CA ARG A 632 17.44 15.76 -29.91
C ARG A 632 17.80 14.61 -30.86
N ALA A 633 17.23 14.57 -32.06
CA ALA A 633 17.53 13.53 -33.05
C ALA A 633 18.98 13.60 -33.55
N LEU A 634 19.50 14.82 -33.79
CA LEU A 634 20.91 15.03 -34.14
C LEU A 634 21.84 14.52 -33.04
N ALA A 635 21.52 14.77 -31.76
CA ALA A 635 22.29 14.23 -30.65
C ALA A 635 22.33 12.69 -30.63
N ALA A 636 21.20 12.03 -30.90
CA ALA A 636 21.11 10.57 -30.96
C ALA A 636 21.93 9.96 -32.11
N VAL A 637 21.80 10.52 -33.31
CA VAL A 637 22.57 10.06 -34.49
C VAL A 637 24.06 10.34 -34.29
N ALA A 638 24.44 11.52 -33.80
CA ALA A 638 25.84 11.95 -33.66
C ALA A 638 26.70 11.00 -32.82
N ALA A 639 26.12 10.34 -31.82
CA ALA A 639 26.81 9.33 -31.02
C ALA A 639 27.30 8.13 -31.84
N HIS A 640 26.61 7.80 -32.94
CA HIS A 640 26.94 6.68 -33.83
C HIS A 640 27.77 7.09 -35.05
N LEU A 641 28.11 8.37 -35.18
CA LEU A 641 28.90 8.92 -36.29
C LEU A 641 30.41 8.95 -36.00
N ALA A 642 30.87 8.50 -34.83
CA ALA A 642 32.29 8.44 -34.51
C ALA A 642 33.05 7.58 -35.54
N GLY A 643 34.09 8.15 -36.17
CA GLY A 643 34.84 7.51 -37.24
C GLY A 643 34.25 7.68 -38.64
N GLU A 644 33.13 8.39 -38.79
CA GLU A 644 32.51 8.75 -40.07
C GLU A 644 32.63 10.28 -40.31
N PRO A 645 33.82 10.79 -40.70
CA PRO A 645 34.11 12.23 -40.74
C PRO A 645 33.16 13.01 -41.68
N THR A 646 32.72 12.37 -42.76
CA THR A 646 31.74 12.97 -43.69
C THR A 646 30.36 13.16 -43.07
N LEU A 647 29.91 12.22 -42.23
CA LEU A 647 28.62 12.34 -41.54
C LEU A 647 28.72 13.28 -40.32
N LEU A 648 29.86 13.30 -39.61
CA LEU A 648 30.13 14.25 -38.52
C LEU A 648 30.12 15.70 -39.02
N ALA A 649 30.73 15.98 -40.18
CA ALA A 649 30.67 17.29 -40.80
C ALA A 649 29.22 17.69 -41.15
N GLN A 650 28.41 16.75 -41.64
CA GLN A 650 26.99 16.99 -41.93
C GLN A 650 26.18 17.25 -40.64
N ALA A 651 26.47 16.54 -39.55
CA ALA A 651 25.82 16.76 -38.26
C ALA A 651 26.21 18.12 -37.64
N LEU A 652 27.49 18.51 -37.72
CA LEU A 652 27.94 19.85 -37.30
C LEU A 652 27.28 20.94 -38.15
N ALA A 653 27.23 20.78 -39.47
CA ALA A 653 26.52 21.70 -40.36
C ALA A 653 25.03 21.82 -40.02
N ALA A 654 24.38 20.72 -39.65
CA ALA A 654 22.99 20.73 -39.21
C ALA A 654 22.81 21.45 -37.86
N ALA A 655 23.75 21.28 -36.92
CA ALA A 655 23.75 21.99 -35.63
C ALA A 655 23.98 23.50 -35.80
N THR A 656 24.90 23.91 -36.68
CA THR A 656 25.18 25.33 -36.97
C THR A 656 24.03 26.00 -37.72
N ALA A 657 23.30 25.26 -38.56
CA ALA A 657 22.16 25.75 -39.32
C ALA A 657 20.88 26.00 -38.48
N ILE A 658 20.87 25.64 -37.19
CA ILE A 658 19.76 25.94 -36.28
C ILE A 658 19.69 27.45 -36.04
N ARG A 659 18.52 28.06 -36.27
CA ARG A 659 18.39 29.51 -36.24
C ARG A 659 18.24 30.04 -34.82
N SER A 660 17.46 29.37 -33.98
CA SER A 660 17.29 29.77 -32.59
C SER A 660 18.56 29.51 -31.80
N GLU A 661 19.07 30.57 -31.17
CA GLU A 661 20.39 30.56 -30.53
C GLU A 661 20.46 29.60 -29.33
N GLY A 662 19.34 29.37 -28.63
CA GLY A 662 19.24 28.39 -27.53
C GLY A 662 19.34 26.92 -27.99
N PRO A 663 18.46 26.45 -28.89
CA PRO A 663 18.57 25.13 -29.52
C PRO A 663 19.91 24.92 -30.23
N ARG A 664 20.46 25.95 -30.89
CA ARG A 664 21.80 25.89 -31.50
C ARG A 664 22.90 25.65 -30.46
N ALA A 665 22.89 26.42 -29.36
CA ALA A 665 23.83 26.21 -28.25
C ALA A 665 23.79 24.75 -27.73
N ARG A 666 22.59 24.18 -27.59
CA ARG A 666 22.40 22.79 -27.16
C ARG A 666 22.85 21.76 -28.20
N ALA A 667 22.58 21.98 -29.48
CA ALA A 667 23.03 21.08 -30.54
C ALA A 667 24.56 21.07 -30.65
N LEU A 668 25.20 22.24 -30.56
CA LEU A 668 26.66 22.37 -30.51
C LEU A 668 27.24 21.65 -29.30
N ALA A 669 26.61 21.77 -28.13
CA ALA A 669 27.00 21.02 -26.94
C ALA A 669 26.88 19.49 -27.14
N ALA A 670 25.85 19.01 -27.86
CA ALA A 670 25.65 17.58 -28.10
C ALA A 670 26.67 16.96 -29.07
N VAL A 671 27.08 17.69 -30.10
CA VAL A 671 28.11 17.23 -31.04
C VAL A 671 29.54 17.41 -30.52
N ALA A 672 29.77 18.29 -29.53
CA ALA A 672 31.11 18.58 -28.99
C ALA A 672 31.87 17.31 -28.50
N GLY A 673 31.16 16.33 -27.94
CA GLY A 673 31.75 15.05 -27.52
C GLY A 673 32.25 14.19 -28.69
N PRO A 674 31.39 13.78 -29.65
CA PRO A 674 31.80 13.05 -30.85
C PRO A 674 32.88 13.76 -31.69
N LEU A 675 32.93 15.09 -31.63
CA LEU A 675 33.95 15.91 -32.30
C LEU A 675 35.32 15.91 -31.60
N ALA A 676 35.46 15.36 -30.39
CA ALA A 676 36.71 15.41 -29.63
C ALA A 676 37.89 14.69 -30.34
N GLY A 677 37.60 13.68 -31.18
CA GLY A 677 38.60 13.00 -32.01
C GLY A 677 39.00 13.78 -33.29
N GLU A 678 38.26 14.83 -33.62
CA GLU A 678 38.44 15.64 -34.82
C GLU A 678 38.66 17.11 -34.42
N PRO A 679 39.89 17.49 -33.99
CA PRO A 679 40.17 18.80 -33.41
C PRO A 679 39.84 19.97 -34.34
N ALA A 680 39.87 19.74 -35.66
CA ALA A 680 39.44 20.74 -36.65
C ALA A 680 37.94 21.04 -36.57
N LEU A 681 37.11 20.01 -36.40
CA LEU A 681 35.65 20.16 -36.27
C LEU A 681 35.26 20.68 -34.87
N LEU A 682 36.03 20.35 -33.82
CA LEU A 682 35.81 20.91 -32.47
C LEU A 682 36.11 22.43 -32.43
N ALA A 683 37.15 22.87 -33.14
CA ALA A 683 37.45 24.28 -33.32
C ALA A 683 36.35 25.01 -34.12
N GLU A 684 35.77 24.34 -35.12
CA GLU A 684 34.62 24.85 -35.87
C GLU A 684 33.36 24.97 -34.98
N ALA A 685 33.13 24.00 -34.08
CA ALA A 685 32.05 24.06 -33.10
C ALA A 685 32.23 25.20 -32.06
N LEU A 686 33.46 25.42 -31.59
CA LEU A 686 33.80 26.56 -30.72
C LEU A 686 33.56 27.90 -31.46
N THR A 687 33.94 27.98 -32.73
CA THR A 687 33.69 29.14 -33.59
C THR A 687 32.18 29.39 -33.77
N ALA A 688 31.39 28.33 -33.93
CA ALA A 688 29.95 28.43 -34.00
C ALA A 688 29.31 28.86 -32.66
N ALA A 689 29.87 28.42 -31.53
CA ALA A 689 29.43 28.82 -30.19
C ALA A 689 29.77 30.28 -29.88
N THR A 690 30.94 30.77 -30.32
CA THR A 690 31.34 32.18 -30.17
C THR A 690 30.53 33.11 -31.08
N ALA A 691 30.06 32.61 -32.23
CA ALA A 691 29.15 33.33 -33.13
C ALA A 691 27.72 33.48 -32.58
N ILE A 692 27.40 32.91 -31.40
CA ILE A 692 26.13 33.15 -30.71
C ILE A 692 26.11 34.57 -30.16
N ARG A 693 25.11 35.36 -30.56
CA ARG A 693 25.03 36.77 -30.19
C ARG A 693 24.48 36.97 -28.80
N SER A 694 23.48 36.19 -28.42
CA SER A 694 22.88 36.22 -27.10
C SER A 694 23.86 35.69 -26.06
N GLU A 695 24.22 36.54 -25.11
CA GLU A 695 25.28 36.24 -24.15
C GLU A 695 24.94 35.07 -23.22
N GLY A 696 23.65 34.82 -22.95
CA GLY A 696 23.19 33.68 -22.16
C GLY A 696 23.44 32.33 -22.84
N PRO A 697 22.80 32.03 -23.99
CA PRO A 697 23.06 30.82 -24.77
C PRO A 697 24.52 30.64 -25.18
N ARG A 698 25.26 31.74 -25.36
CA ARG A 698 26.71 31.71 -25.58
C ARG A 698 27.43 31.19 -24.32
N ALA A 699 27.15 31.73 -23.14
CA ALA A 699 27.72 31.26 -21.88
C ALA A 699 27.41 29.78 -21.62
N ASP A 700 26.20 29.32 -21.94
CA ASP A 700 25.79 27.91 -21.81
C ASP A 700 26.58 26.97 -22.73
N ALA A 701 26.69 27.31 -24.03
CA ALA A 701 27.45 26.52 -25.01
C ALA A 701 28.94 26.43 -24.63
N LEU A 702 29.51 27.55 -24.19
CA LEU A 702 30.91 27.63 -23.77
C LEU A 702 31.19 26.84 -22.50
N THR A 703 30.25 26.84 -21.55
CA THR A 703 30.34 26.02 -20.35
C THR A 703 30.39 24.53 -20.73
N ALA A 704 29.51 24.08 -21.62
CA ALA A 704 29.50 22.69 -22.07
C ALA A 704 30.78 22.28 -22.83
N ILE A 705 31.30 23.16 -23.70
CA ILE A 705 32.56 22.93 -24.41
C ILE A 705 33.74 22.90 -23.41
N ALA A 706 33.78 23.81 -22.42
CA ALA A 706 34.83 23.84 -21.38
C ALA A 706 34.84 22.56 -20.52
N VAL A 707 33.66 21.99 -20.26
CA VAL A 707 33.52 20.69 -19.57
C VAL A 707 34.00 19.53 -20.45
N ALA A 708 33.59 19.46 -21.73
CA ALA A 708 34.03 18.42 -22.67
C ALA A 708 35.57 18.42 -22.85
N VAL A 709 36.15 19.60 -22.84
CA VAL A 709 37.60 19.84 -22.87
C VAL A 709 38.28 19.36 -21.59
N ALA A 710 37.74 19.70 -20.42
CA ALA A 710 38.33 19.27 -19.15
C ALA A 710 38.32 17.75 -18.97
N ALA A 711 37.35 17.05 -19.59
CA ALA A 711 37.15 15.61 -19.50
C ALA A 711 38.03 14.80 -20.48
N HIS A 712 38.24 15.27 -21.71
CA HIS A 712 38.86 14.47 -22.77
C HIS A 712 40.18 15.03 -23.32
N LEU A 713 40.53 16.27 -22.96
CA LEU A 713 41.81 16.87 -23.31
C LEU A 713 42.71 16.91 -22.08
N THR A 714 44.00 16.67 -22.28
CA THR A 714 45.04 16.81 -21.25
C THR A 714 46.24 17.55 -21.83
N GLY A 715 47.03 18.20 -20.96
CA GLY A 715 48.18 18.98 -21.41
C GLY A 715 47.79 20.26 -22.15
N GLU A 716 48.54 20.60 -23.20
CA GLU A 716 48.39 21.87 -23.92
C GLU A 716 47.01 22.07 -24.57
N PRO A 717 46.37 21.08 -25.21
CA PRO A 717 45.02 21.24 -25.75
C PRO A 717 43.97 21.62 -24.69
N ARG A 718 44.08 21.10 -23.46
CA ARG A 718 43.18 21.46 -22.34
C ARG A 718 43.42 22.87 -21.86
N ARG A 719 44.70 23.26 -21.69
CA ARG A 719 45.05 24.62 -21.29
C ARG A 719 44.66 25.63 -22.36
N GLN A 720 44.79 25.30 -23.63
CA GLN A 720 44.39 26.16 -24.74
C GLN A 720 42.89 26.43 -24.70
N VAL A 721 42.06 25.40 -24.58
CA VAL A 721 40.61 25.60 -24.60
C VAL A 721 40.07 26.16 -23.26
N LEU A 722 40.65 25.86 -22.09
CA LEU A 722 40.31 26.56 -20.83
C LEU A 722 40.73 28.04 -20.84
N ALA A 723 41.86 28.34 -21.47
CA ALA A 723 42.28 29.71 -21.69
C ALA A 723 41.33 30.43 -22.66
N GLU A 724 40.90 29.78 -23.73
CA GLU A 724 39.89 30.33 -24.65
C GLU A 724 38.52 30.48 -23.98
N ALA A 725 38.10 29.56 -23.11
CA ALA A 725 36.87 29.66 -22.32
C ALA A 725 36.93 30.80 -21.28
N LEU A 726 38.03 30.93 -20.53
CA LEU A 726 38.24 32.05 -19.60
C LEU A 726 38.31 33.38 -20.38
N THR A 727 39.02 33.42 -21.51
CA THR A 727 39.06 34.60 -22.39
C THR A 727 37.66 34.97 -22.87
N THR A 728 36.84 33.98 -23.21
CA THR A 728 35.48 34.23 -23.69
C THR A 728 34.53 34.62 -22.55
N ALA A 729 34.69 34.06 -21.35
CA ALA A 729 33.98 34.49 -20.15
C ALA A 729 34.35 35.92 -19.76
N THR A 730 35.63 36.30 -19.88
CA THR A 730 36.07 37.68 -19.68
C THR A 730 35.60 38.62 -20.79
N ALA A 731 35.28 38.09 -21.99
CA ALA A 731 34.73 38.83 -23.11
C ALA A 731 33.20 39.01 -23.04
N ILE A 732 32.53 38.49 -21.99
CA ILE A 732 31.12 38.78 -21.75
C ILE A 732 31.01 40.26 -21.35
N GLY A 733 30.22 41.01 -22.13
CA GLY A 733 30.05 42.44 -21.92
C GLY A 733 29.29 42.75 -20.65
N ASP A 734 28.21 42.00 -20.40
CA ASP A 734 27.39 42.09 -19.20
C ASP A 734 28.17 41.65 -17.95
N GLU A 735 28.32 42.56 -17.00
CA GLU A 735 29.22 42.37 -15.85
C GLU A 735 28.67 41.39 -14.82
N GLU A 736 27.35 41.28 -14.71
CA GLU A 736 26.66 40.32 -13.85
C GLU A 736 26.81 38.88 -14.40
N ARG A 737 26.57 38.69 -15.70
CA ARG A 737 26.79 37.40 -16.39
C ARG A 737 28.27 37.04 -16.45
N ARG A 738 29.16 38.04 -16.55
CA ARG A 738 30.60 37.85 -16.42
C ARG A 738 30.95 37.39 -15.01
N ALA A 739 30.41 38.02 -13.95
CA ALA A 739 30.59 37.56 -12.58
C ALA A 739 30.07 36.13 -12.38
N HIS A 740 28.94 35.77 -13.01
CA HIS A 740 28.38 34.42 -12.98
C HIS A 740 29.27 33.38 -13.69
N ALA A 741 29.68 33.67 -14.94
CA ALA A 741 30.59 32.81 -15.71
C ALA A 741 31.97 32.68 -15.05
N LEU A 742 32.48 33.76 -14.43
CA LEU A 742 33.71 33.75 -13.64
C LEU A 742 33.55 32.92 -12.38
N THR A 743 32.41 33.00 -11.68
CA THR A 743 32.12 32.14 -10.52
C THR A 743 32.11 30.67 -10.93
N ALA A 744 31.52 30.32 -12.07
CA ALA A 744 31.46 28.95 -12.59
C ALA A 744 32.84 28.44 -13.04
N VAL A 745 33.60 29.25 -13.77
CA VAL A 745 34.96 28.90 -14.20
C VAL A 745 35.91 28.82 -13.00
N ALA A 746 35.80 29.73 -12.02
CA ALA A 746 36.71 29.81 -10.85
C ALA A 746 36.77 28.51 -10.03
N ALA A 747 35.66 27.79 -9.92
CA ALA A 747 35.62 26.48 -9.27
C ALA A 747 36.52 25.44 -9.97
N HIS A 748 36.72 25.55 -11.30
CA HIS A 748 37.53 24.64 -12.11
C HIS A 748 38.97 25.13 -12.34
N LEU A 749 39.33 26.31 -11.80
CA LEU A 749 40.68 26.86 -11.83
C LEU A 749 41.52 26.47 -10.60
N ALA A 750 40.94 25.71 -9.67
CA ALA A 750 41.64 25.19 -8.51
C ALA A 750 42.84 24.33 -8.95
N GLY A 751 44.06 24.77 -8.62
CA GLY A 751 45.31 24.12 -9.03
C GLY A 751 46.01 24.73 -10.25
N GLU A 752 45.37 25.68 -10.95
CA GLU A 752 45.98 26.47 -12.03
C GLU A 752 46.23 27.90 -11.55
N PRO A 753 47.29 28.16 -10.75
CA PRO A 753 47.49 29.46 -10.08
C PRO A 753 47.60 30.62 -11.07
N ALA A 754 48.09 30.37 -12.29
CA ALA A 754 48.12 31.38 -13.35
C ALA A 754 46.72 31.74 -13.87
N LEU A 755 45.81 30.77 -13.96
CA LEU A 755 44.43 31.02 -14.37
C LEU A 755 43.59 31.58 -13.22
N LEU A 756 43.79 31.13 -11.97
CA LEU A 756 43.12 31.70 -10.78
C LEU A 756 43.54 33.15 -10.54
N ALA A 757 44.81 33.49 -10.78
CA ALA A 757 45.27 34.87 -10.77
C ALA A 757 44.62 35.70 -11.90
N ARG A 758 44.41 35.11 -13.09
CA ARG A 758 43.65 35.75 -14.17
C ARG A 758 42.16 35.92 -13.83
N ALA A 759 41.56 34.98 -13.12
CA ALA A 759 40.17 35.07 -12.67
C ALA A 759 39.99 36.08 -11.53
N LEU A 760 40.93 36.14 -10.56
CA LEU A 760 40.98 37.20 -9.56
C LEU A 760 41.16 38.56 -10.24
N ALA A 761 42.08 38.66 -11.21
CA ALA A 761 42.26 39.89 -11.99
C ALA A 761 41.00 40.25 -12.80
N ALA A 762 40.27 39.26 -13.32
CA ALA A 762 39.01 39.49 -13.99
C ALA A 762 37.90 39.93 -13.02
N ALA A 763 37.85 39.36 -11.80
CA ALA A 763 36.90 39.72 -10.75
C ALA A 763 37.17 41.12 -10.17
N THR A 764 38.44 41.49 -9.99
CA THR A 764 38.84 42.85 -9.59
C THR A 764 38.61 43.85 -10.71
N ALA A 765 38.72 43.43 -11.98
CA ALA A 765 38.42 44.26 -13.14
C ALA A 765 36.92 44.40 -13.44
N ILE A 766 36.03 43.80 -12.64
CA ILE A 766 34.59 44.07 -12.72
C ILE A 766 34.36 45.52 -12.25
N GLY A 767 33.78 46.33 -13.13
CA GLY A 767 33.48 47.72 -12.85
C GLY A 767 32.36 47.85 -11.83
N ASP A 768 31.29 47.08 -12.03
CA ASP A 768 30.11 47.00 -11.20
C ASP A 768 30.46 46.52 -9.78
N GLU A 769 30.13 47.35 -8.81
CA GLU A 769 30.63 47.23 -7.45
C GLU A 769 29.93 46.09 -6.70
N GLU A 770 28.68 45.80 -7.06
CA GLU A 770 27.91 44.69 -6.51
C GLU A 770 28.40 43.35 -7.07
N ALA A 771 28.49 43.22 -8.39
CA ALA A 771 29.02 42.04 -9.07
C ALA A 771 30.48 41.78 -8.67
N ARG A 772 31.26 42.84 -8.45
CA ARG A 772 32.62 42.76 -7.90
C ARG A 772 32.61 42.30 -6.44
N ALA A 773 31.82 42.91 -5.55
CA ALA A 773 31.73 42.49 -4.15
C ALA A 773 31.34 41.01 -4.02
N LYS A 774 30.40 40.54 -4.85
CA LYS A 774 29.99 39.13 -4.92
C LYS A 774 31.08 38.22 -5.48
N ALA A 775 31.67 38.56 -6.63
CA ALA A 775 32.73 37.78 -7.26
C ALA A 775 34.00 37.71 -6.37
N LEU A 776 34.36 38.81 -5.70
CA LEU A 776 35.47 38.87 -4.76
C LEU A 776 35.17 38.09 -3.48
N ALA A 777 33.97 38.18 -2.91
CA ALA A 777 33.59 37.35 -1.77
C ALA A 777 33.64 35.84 -2.12
N ALA A 778 33.21 35.46 -3.33
CA ALA A 778 33.25 34.09 -3.82
C ALA A 778 34.68 33.58 -4.10
N VAL A 779 35.52 34.39 -4.78
CA VAL A 779 36.93 34.06 -5.00
C VAL A 779 37.69 34.04 -3.66
N ALA A 780 37.41 34.97 -2.73
CA ALA A 780 38.01 35.04 -1.39
C ALA A 780 37.72 33.81 -0.52
N ALA A 781 36.54 33.20 -0.69
CA ALA A 781 36.18 31.98 0.00
C ALA A 781 37.12 30.81 -0.34
N HIS A 782 37.79 30.84 -1.51
CA HIS A 782 38.78 29.85 -1.94
C HIS A 782 40.24 30.30 -1.74
N LEU A 783 40.46 31.39 -0.99
CA LEU A 783 41.77 31.91 -0.58
C LEU A 783 42.04 31.64 0.91
N ALA A 784 43.32 31.67 1.31
CA ALA A 784 43.74 31.40 2.69
C ALA A 784 44.66 32.50 3.27
N GLY A 785 44.64 32.63 4.61
CA GLY A 785 45.58 33.48 5.37
C GLY A 785 45.35 34.99 5.20
N GLU A 786 46.43 35.76 5.23
CA GLU A 786 46.44 37.22 5.01
C GLU A 786 45.71 37.62 3.73
N ARG A 787 45.86 36.82 2.66
CA ARG A 787 45.21 37.08 1.38
C ARG A 787 43.68 37.01 1.47
N ARG A 788 43.12 36.21 2.39
CA ARG A 788 41.67 36.16 2.66
C ARG A 788 41.16 37.40 3.38
N ARG A 789 41.89 37.88 4.39
CA ARG A 789 41.55 39.13 5.10
C ARG A 789 41.65 40.34 4.17
N GLN A 790 42.67 40.37 3.31
CA GLN A 790 42.82 41.39 2.27
C GLN A 790 41.65 41.37 1.28
N VAL A 791 41.28 40.20 0.74
CA VAL A 791 40.17 40.15 -0.23
C VAL A 791 38.80 40.40 0.44
N PHE A 792 38.60 40.09 1.73
CA PHE A 792 37.39 40.51 2.46
C PHE A 792 37.36 41.99 2.80
N ALA A 793 38.51 42.60 3.11
CA ALA A 793 38.60 44.06 3.22
C ALA A 793 38.34 44.72 1.86
N GLU A 794 38.80 44.12 0.76
CA GLU A 794 38.45 44.55 -0.60
C GLU A 794 36.97 44.33 -0.94
N ALA A 795 36.35 43.27 -0.41
CA ALA A 795 34.92 43.02 -0.57
C ALA A 795 34.06 43.98 0.28
N LEU A 796 34.49 44.29 1.51
CA LEU A 796 33.86 45.32 2.36
C LEU A 796 34.05 46.70 1.73
N ALA A 797 35.25 47.00 1.22
CA ALA A 797 35.53 48.23 0.48
C ALA A 797 34.68 48.34 -0.78
N ALA A 798 34.55 47.24 -1.55
CA ALA A 798 33.67 47.18 -2.71
C ALA A 798 32.20 47.37 -2.31
N ALA A 799 31.74 46.73 -1.23
CA ALA A 799 30.39 46.90 -0.69
C ALA A 799 30.13 48.33 -0.22
N THR A 800 31.08 48.97 0.47
CA THR A 800 30.99 50.38 0.86
C THR A 800 31.05 51.33 -0.33
N ALA A 801 31.73 50.94 -1.41
CA ALA A 801 31.85 51.73 -2.61
C ALA A 801 30.56 51.73 -3.43
N ILE A 802 29.70 50.69 -3.32
CA ILE A 802 28.43 50.55 -4.05
C ILE A 802 27.67 51.87 -3.99
N GLY A 803 27.53 52.52 -5.13
CA GLY A 803 26.84 53.82 -5.23
C GLY A 803 25.40 53.80 -4.73
N ASP A 804 24.65 52.72 -5.00
CA ASP A 804 23.26 52.55 -4.55
C ASP A 804 23.19 52.13 -3.08
N GLU A 805 22.44 52.87 -2.29
CA GLU A 805 22.46 52.76 -0.83
C GLU A 805 21.65 51.57 -0.30
N GLY A 806 20.65 51.09 -1.07
CA GLY A 806 19.92 49.87 -0.76
C GLY A 806 20.75 48.63 -1.04
N TRP A 807 21.41 48.58 -2.21
CA TRP A 807 22.37 47.51 -2.54
C TRP A 807 23.60 47.55 -1.64
N ARG A 808 24.04 48.74 -1.22
CA ARG A 808 25.09 48.92 -0.19
C ARG A 808 24.64 48.34 1.14
N ALA A 809 23.44 48.66 1.62
CA ALA A 809 22.90 48.09 2.86
C ALA A 809 22.81 46.56 2.80
N TYR A 810 22.36 46.02 1.66
CA TYR A 810 22.28 44.58 1.45
C TYR A 810 23.67 43.92 1.41
N ALA A 811 24.61 44.48 0.66
CA ALA A 811 25.98 43.99 0.57
C ALA A 811 26.71 44.11 1.92
N LEU A 812 26.49 45.19 2.68
CA LEU A 812 27.04 45.36 4.03
C LEU A 812 26.44 44.36 5.01
N ALA A 813 25.14 44.07 4.93
CA ALA A 813 24.52 43.02 5.73
C ALA A 813 25.07 41.62 5.37
N ALA A 814 25.24 41.32 4.07
CA ALA A 814 25.78 40.05 3.57
C ALA A 814 27.26 39.85 3.95
N VAL A 815 28.06 40.91 3.87
CA VAL A 815 29.44 40.91 4.34
C VAL A 815 29.46 40.78 5.88
N ALA A 816 28.66 41.56 6.62
CA ALA A 816 28.57 41.51 8.09
C ALA A 816 28.20 40.13 8.65
N ALA A 817 27.37 39.37 7.92
CA ALA A 817 27.04 37.98 8.26
C ALA A 817 28.27 37.05 8.27
N HIS A 818 29.28 37.34 7.45
CA HIS A 818 30.54 36.60 7.40
C HIS A 818 31.64 37.22 8.31
N LEU A 819 31.32 38.28 9.07
CA LEU A 819 32.25 39.03 9.95
C LEU A 819 32.08 38.76 11.46
N ALA A 820 31.24 37.81 11.89
CA ALA A 820 30.95 37.54 13.30
C ALA A 820 32.18 37.23 14.21
N GLY A 821 33.36 36.96 13.62
CA GLY A 821 34.62 36.74 14.33
C GLY A 821 35.61 37.91 14.30
N GLU A 822 35.27 39.05 13.67
CA GLU A 822 36.18 40.17 13.41
C GLU A 822 35.61 41.50 13.98
N PRO A 823 35.76 41.77 15.30
CA PRO A 823 35.12 42.92 15.96
C PRO A 823 35.58 44.30 15.48
N ALA A 824 36.80 44.37 14.91
CA ALA A 824 37.29 45.57 14.24
C ALA A 824 36.49 45.84 12.95
N LEU A 825 36.33 44.81 12.10
CA LEU A 825 35.55 44.90 10.85
C LEU A 825 34.05 45.10 11.12
N LEU A 826 33.50 44.62 12.25
CA LEU A 826 32.12 44.88 12.66
C LEU A 826 31.89 46.35 13.07
N THR A 827 32.89 46.98 13.70
CA THR A 827 32.83 48.41 14.03
C THR A 827 32.93 49.26 12.76
N GLU A 828 33.77 48.85 11.81
CA GLU A 828 33.84 49.47 10.48
C GLU A 828 32.53 49.28 9.70
N ALA A 829 31.90 48.10 9.77
CA ALA A 829 30.59 47.83 9.17
C ALA A 829 29.45 48.64 9.83
N LEU A 830 29.51 48.86 11.15
CA LEU A 830 28.59 49.74 11.87
C LEU A 830 28.76 51.20 11.44
N ALA A 831 29.99 51.68 11.36
CA ALA A 831 30.29 53.02 10.88
C ALA A 831 29.83 53.20 9.42
N ALA A 832 30.08 52.20 8.57
CA ALA A 832 29.60 52.18 7.19
C ALA A 832 28.07 52.16 7.11
N THR A 833 27.39 51.40 7.98
CA THR A 833 25.93 51.37 8.08
C THR A 833 25.35 52.71 8.53
N THR A 834 25.96 53.38 9.51
CA THR A 834 25.54 54.72 9.94
C THR A 834 25.77 55.79 8.88
N ALA A 835 26.75 55.57 7.98
CA ALA A 835 27.09 56.46 6.89
C ALA A 835 26.22 56.26 5.63
N ILE A 836 25.27 55.31 5.65
CA ILE A 836 24.27 55.15 4.58
C ILE A 836 23.38 56.40 4.58
N GLY A 837 23.28 57.08 3.45
CA GLY A 837 22.43 58.26 3.28
C GLY A 837 20.95 57.90 3.38
N ASP A 838 20.52 56.91 2.59
CA ASP A 838 19.15 56.40 2.50
C ASP A 838 18.66 55.94 3.86
N GLU A 839 17.61 56.61 4.32
CA GLU A 839 17.16 56.50 5.68
C GLU A 839 16.47 55.16 5.97
N ALA A 840 15.83 54.56 4.95
CA ALA A 840 15.16 53.26 5.08
C ALA A 840 16.17 52.11 5.14
N ALA A 841 17.14 52.13 4.22
CA ALA A 841 18.25 51.19 4.17
C ALA A 841 19.13 51.31 5.44
N ARG A 842 19.37 52.53 5.92
CA ARG A 842 20.06 52.79 7.20
C ARG A 842 19.27 52.24 8.38
N ALA A 843 17.98 52.57 8.51
CA ALA A 843 17.17 52.10 9.64
C ALA A 843 17.07 50.56 9.68
N GLN A 844 16.89 49.91 8.53
CA GLN A 844 16.86 48.44 8.43
C GLN A 844 18.19 47.80 8.77
N ALA A 845 19.29 48.32 8.23
CA ALA A 845 20.63 47.83 8.52
C ALA A 845 20.99 48.06 10.01
N LEU A 846 20.61 49.19 10.61
CA LEU A 846 20.78 49.45 12.04
C LEU A 846 19.96 48.47 12.90
N VAL A 847 18.69 48.22 12.58
CA VAL A 847 17.87 47.21 13.26
C VAL A 847 18.49 45.81 13.14
N ALA A 848 18.99 45.43 11.95
CA ALA A 848 19.63 44.14 11.71
C ALA A 848 20.93 43.98 12.50
N VAL A 849 21.76 45.02 12.59
CA VAL A 849 22.98 45.00 13.40
C VAL A 849 22.65 45.08 14.91
N THR A 850 21.53 45.69 15.31
CA THR A 850 21.07 45.78 16.72
C THR A 850 20.84 44.41 17.35
N ALA A 851 20.49 43.39 16.56
CA ALA A 851 20.35 42.01 17.02
C ALA A 851 21.67 41.42 17.59
N HIS A 852 22.80 42.06 17.29
CA HIS A 852 24.13 41.66 17.73
C HIS A 852 24.72 42.62 18.80
N LEU A 853 23.89 43.48 19.44
CA LEU A 853 24.29 44.52 20.42
C LEU A 853 23.50 44.48 21.77
N ALA A 854 24.01 45.08 22.85
CA ALA A 854 23.38 45.09 24.20
C ALA A 854 23.59 46.39 25.03
N GLY A 855 22.73 46.64 26.03
CA GLY A 855 22.89 47.71 27.05
C GLY A 855 22.61 49.14 26.57
N GLU A 856 23.34 50.14 27.08
CA GLU A 856 23.24 51.55 26.65
C GLU A 856 23.44 51.71 25.15
N ARG A 857 24.36 50.92 24.58
CA ARG A 857 24.65 50.89 23.14
C ARG A 857 23.45 50.41 22.32
N ARG A 858 22.58 49.58 22.89
CA ARG A 858 21.32 49.17 22.26
C ARG A 858 20.28 50.30 22.31
N ARG A 859 20.14 51.03 23.42
CA ARG A 859 19.24 52.19 23.49
C ARG A 859 19.66 53.30 22.53
N GLN A 860 20.96 53.56 22.41
CA GLN A 860 21.50 54.53 21.46
C GLN A 860 21.22 54.12 20.00
N VAL A 861 21.52 52.88 19.63
CA VAL A 861 21.24 52.40 18.26
C VAL A 861 19.73 52.33 17.96
N LEU A 862 18.87 52.06 18.95
CA LEU A 862 17.41 52.13 18.78
C LEU A 862 16.89 53.56 18.61
N ALA A 863 17.45 54.53 19.32
CA ALA A 863 17.15 55.95 19.12
C ALA A 863 17.65 56.43 17.74
N GLU A 864 18.83 55.98 17.31
CA GLU A 864 19.35 56.26 15.96
C GLU A 864 18.52 55.56 14.88
N ALA A 865 18.03 54.35 15.13
CA ALA A 865 17.12 53.64 14.22
C ALA A 865 15.74 54.32 14.15
N LEU A 866 15.21 54.84 15.27
CA LEU A 866 13.97 55.63 15.28
C LEU A 866 14.18 56.96 14.55
N ALA A 867 15.29 57.66 14.79
CA ALA A 867 15.62 58.90 14.09
C ALA A 867 15.79 58.66 12.58
N ALA A 868 16.45 57.56 12.19
CA ALA A 868 16.53 57.15 10.80
C ALA A 868 15.14 56.80 10.25
N ALA A 869 14.29 56.09 11.00
CA ALA A 869 12.93 55.77 10.59
C ALA A 869 12.06 57.02 10.35
N ILE A 870 12.14 58.01 11.25
CA ILE A 870 11.45 59.30 11.16
C ILE A 870 11.90 60.08 9.92
N ALA A 871 13.17 59.96 9.57
CA ALA A 871 13.75 60.65 8.43
C ALA A 871 13.42 59.97 7.07
N ILE A 872 12.73 58.83 7.06
CA ILE A 872 12.31 58.16 5.82
C ILE A 872 11.26 58.99 5.10
N GLY A 873 11.62 59.44 3.90
CA GLY A 873 10.69 60.15 3.01
C GLY A 873 9.63 59.25 2.36
N ASP A 874 9.93 57.96 2.09
CA ASP A 874 8.94 57.01 1.56
C ASP A 874 8.00 56.51 2.68
N GLU A 875 6.74 56.88 2.57
CA GLU A 875 5.77 56.67 3.63
C GLU A 875 5.43 55.19 3.86
N GLY A 876 5.45 54.36 2.80
CA GLY A 876 5.24 52.92 2.89
C GLY A 876 6.32 52.22 3.70
N TRP A 877 7.57 52.56 3.43
CA TRP A 877 8.73 52.11 4.20
C TRP A 877 8.78 52.74 5.58
N HIS A 878 8.42 54.01 5.73
CA HIS A 878 8.34 54.71 7.00
C HIS A 878 7.41 53.97 7.97
N ALA A 879 6.20 53.59 7.55
CA ALA A 879 5.27 52.82 8.39
C ALA A 879 5.78 51.42 8.75
N GLN A 880 6.41 50.73 7.80
CA GLN A 880 6.94 49.39 8.05
C GLN A 880 8.10 49.43 9.04
N VAL A 881 9.01 50.39 8.86
CA VAL A 881 10.16 50.57 9.75
C VAL A 881 9.71 51.07 11.12
N LEU A 882 8.74 51.99 11.22
CA LEU A 882 8.18 52.41 12.51
C LEU A 882 7.49 51.27 13.25
N ALA A 883 6.74 50.41 12.56
CA ALA A 883 6.15 49.22 13.17
C ALA A 883 7.23 48.26 13.70
N ALA A 884 8.30 48.06 12.94
CA ALA A 884 9.43 47.24 13.35
C ALA A 884 10.16 47.85 14.57
N VAL A 885 10.37 49.16 14.57
CA VAL A 885 11.01 49.89 15.68
C VAL A 885 10.11 49.88 16.93
N ALA A 886 8.79 50.13 16.80
CA ALA A 886 7.83 50.16 17.91
C ALA A 886 7.82 48.88 18.76
N ALA A 887 8.00 47.72 18.12
CA ALA A 887 8.08 46.42 18.81
C ALA A 887 9.29 46.32 19.75
N TYR A 888 10.37 47.04 19.47
CA TYR A 888 11.58 47.09 20.31
C TYR A 888 11.56 48.26 21.32
N LEU A 889 10.48 49.06 21.38
CA LEU A 889 10.32 50.23 22.25
C LEU A 889 9.33 50.05 23.43
N ALA A 890 8.76 48.85 23.62
CA ALA A 890 7.85 48.58 24.73
C ALA A 890 8.52 48.85 26.10
N GLY A 891 7.97 49.82 26.86
CA GLY A 891 8.51 50.27 28.15
C GLY A 891 9.23 51.63 28.12
N GLU A 892 9.36 52.25 26.95
CA GLU A 892 9.95 53.58 26.77
C GLU A 892 8.86 54.60 26.35
N PRO A 893 8.05 55.15 27.29
CA PRO A 893 6.88 55.97 26.97
C PRO A 893 7.22 57.24 26.18
N ALA A 894 8.42 57.80 26.38
CA ALA A 894 8.90 58.94 25.60
C ALA A 894 9.13 58.58 24.13
N LEU A 895 9.79 57.44 23.85
CA LEU A 895 10.05 56.97 22.49
C LEU A 895 8.76 56.46 21.82
N LEU A 896 7.79 55.93 22.60
CA LEU A 896 6.46 55.55 22.09
C LEU A 896 5.61 56.76 21.70
N ALA A 897 5.66 57.86 22.46
CA ALA A 897 5.00 59.11 22.08
C ALA A 897 5.63 59.70 20.80
N GLU A 898 6.95 59.66 20.69
CA GLU A 898 7.68 60.07 19.48
C GLU A 898 7.33 59.18 18.28
N THR A 899 7.20 57.87 18.50
CA THR A 899 6.76 56.91 17.47
C THR A 899 5.30 57.13 17.05
N LEU A 900 4.40 57.47 17.98
CA LEU A 900 3.00 57.81 17.68
C LEU A 900 2.92 59.12 16.87
N ALA A 901 3.72 60.12 17.24
CA ALA A 901 3.80 61.37 16.49
C ALA A 901 4.33 61.13 15.06
N ALA A 902 5.37 60.31 14.92
CA ALA A 902 5.92 59.91 13.62
C ALA A 902 4.89 59.14 12.78
N ALA A 903 4.19 58.16 13.38
CA ALA A 903 3.12 57.41 12.73
C ALA A 903 1.95 58.31 12.28
N THR A 904 1.62 59.34 13.07
CA THR A 904 0.58 60.33 12.75
C THR A 904 1.02 61.24 11.61
N ALA A 905 2.31 61.57 11.52
CA ALA A 905 2.87 62.45 10.50
C ALA A 905 3.00 61.80 9.10
N ILE A 906 2.78 60.50 8.97
CA ILE A 906 2.80 59.79 7.68
C ILE A 906 1.66 60.30 6.79
N GLY A 907 1.97 60.81 5.59
CA GLY A 907 0.96 61.28 4.64
C GLY A 907 0.13 60.14 4.03
N ASP A 908 0.77 59.05 3.56
CA ASP A 908 0.10 57.89 2.97
C ASP A 908 -0.77 57.20 4.01
N GLU A 909 -2.03 57.07 3.66
CA GLU A 909 -3.05 56.66 4.59
C GLU A 909 -3.00 55.16 4.90
N ALA A 910 -2.41 54.33 4.04
CA ALA A 910 -2.21 52.89 4.28
C ALA A 910 -1.10 52.68 5.27
N ALA A 911 0.01 53.35 5.02
CA ALA A 911 1.15 53.41 5.88
C ALA A 911 0.75 53.96 7.25
N ARG A 912 0.07 55.11 7.30
CA ARG A 912 -0.45 55.72 8.53
C ARG A 912 -1.37 54.76 9.29
N ALA A 913 -2.36 54.17 8.63
CA ALA A 913 -3.29 53.24 9.29
C ALA A 913 -2.58 52.00 9.87
N ARG A 914 -1.64 51.41 9.12
CA ARG A 914 -0.85 50.26 9.58
C ARG A 914 0.04 50.64 10.75
N ALA A 915 0.73 51.79 10.67
CA ALA A 915 1.58 52.29 11.73
C ALA A 915 0.77 52.59 13.00
N LEU A 916 -0.35 53.32 12.90
CA LEU A 916 -1.22 53.64 14.04
C LEU A 916 -1.86 52.38 14.65
N ALA A 917 -2.29 51.42 13.84
CA ALA A 917 -2.83 50.16 14.35
C ALA A 917 -1.76 49.35 15.11
N ALA A 918 -0.53 49.29 14.60
CA ALA A 918 0.58 48.60 15.26
C ALA A 918 0.99 49.31 16.56
N VAL A 919 1.12 50.64 16.51
CA VAL A 919 1.46 51.46 17.69
C VAL A 919 0.38 51.36 18.76
N ALA A 920 -0.92 51.39 18.40
CA ALA A 920 -2.04 51.31 19.34
C ALA A 920 -2.01 50.07 20.25
N THR A 921 -1.46 48.95 19.77
CA THR A 921 -1.30 47.73 20.60
C THR A 921 -0.37 47.94 21.79
N HIS A 922 0.56 48.89 21.70
CA HIS A 922 1.52 49.24 22.73
C HIS A 922 1.09 50.47 23.57
N LEU A 923 -0.12 51.01 23.34
CA LEU A 923 -0.66 52.21 24.02
C LEU A 923 -1.74 51.92 25.07
N ALA A 924 -2.11 50.66 25.33
CA ALA A 924 -3.25 50.31 26.18
C ALA A 924 -3.15 50.85 27.64
N GLY A 925 -1.94 51.11 28.13
CA GLY A 925 -1.69 51.70 29.46
C GLY A 925 -1.78 53.23 29.53
N GLU A 926 -1.88 53.91 28.38
CA GLU A 926 -1.74 55.37 28.27
C GLU A 926 -3.00 56.00 27.65
N PRO A 927 -4.04 56.34 28.44
CA PRO A 927 -5.33 56.79 27.92
C PRO A 927 -5.27 58.12 27.15
N ALA A 928 -4.27 58.97 27.43
CA ALA A 928 -4.02 60.20 26.67
C ALA A 928 -3.49 59.89 25.27
N LEU A 929 -2.46 59.04 25.16
CA LEU A 929 -1.90 58.62 23.87
C LEU A 929 -2.90 57.79 23.06
N LEU A 930 -3.81 57.07 23.71
CA LEU A 930 -4.89 56.34 23.02
C LEU A 930 -5.96 57.28 22.44
N ALA A 931 -6.27 58.40 23.10
CA ALA A 931 -7.15 59.42 22.55
C ALA A 931 -6.50 60.15 21.36
N GLU A 932 -5.20 60.44 21.46
CA GLU A 932 -4.42 60.99 20.35
C GLU A 932 -4.35 60.02 19.15
N ALA A 933 -4.14 58.72 19.41
CA ALA A 933 -4.18 57.70 18.39
C ALA A 933 -5.58 57.58 17.75
N LEU A 934 -6.66 57.67 18.53
CA LEU A 934 -8.03 57.68 18.00
C LEU A 934 -8.24 58.89 17.08
N ALA A 935 -7.83 60.09 17.49
CA ALA A 935 -7.92 61.30 16.67
C ALA A 935 -7.08 61.20 15.38
N ALA A 936 -5.89 60.60 15.45
CA ALA A 936 -5.06 60.34 14.28
C ALA A 936 -5.71 59.33 13.33
N VAL A 937 -6.40 58.31 13.87
CA VAL A 937 -7.15 57.31 13.10
C VAL A 937 -8.39 57.91 12.44
N THR A 938 -9.14 58.79 13.13
CA THR A 938 -10.31 59.46 12.53
C THR A 938 -9.92 60.42 11.40
N ALA A 939 -8.70 60.98 11.46
CA ALA A 939 -8.12 61.82 10.40
C ALA A 939 -7.62 61.04 9.16
N ILE A 940 -7.78 59.71 9.10
CA ILE A 940 -7.49 58.92 7.89
C ILE A 940 -8.61 59.13 6.85
N GLY A 941 -8.27 59.60 5.66
CA GLY A 941 -9.21 59.81 4.56
C GLY A 941 -9.74 58.51 3.95
N ASP A 942 -8.87 57.53 3.70
CA ASP A 942 -9.21 56.21 3.18
C ASP A 942 -10.03 55.43 4.20
N GLU A 943 -11.25 55.16 3.80
CA GLU A 943 -12.31 54.69 4.68
C GLU A 943 -12.13 53.23 5.10
N TRP A 944 -11.50 52.41 4.25
CA TRP A 944 -11.19 51.02 4.56
C TRP A 944 -10.05 50.93 5.58
N ARG A 945 -8.99 51.70 5.35
CA ARG A 945 -7.83 51.80 6.24
C ARG A 945 -8.22 52.42 7.59
N ARG A 946 -9.09 53.44 7.56
CA ARG A 946 -9.71 54.02 8.76
C ARG A 946 -10.52 52.98 9.53
N ALA A 947 -11.38 52.20 8.89
CA ALA A 947 -12.13 51.14 9.58
C ALA A 947 -11.23 50.08 10.21
N GLN A 948 -10.17 49.64 9.52
CA GLN A 948 -9.21 48.69 10.07
C GLN A 948 -8.53 49.22 11.34
N ALA A 949 -8.06 50.47 11.28
CA ALA A 949 -7.45 51.11 12.43
C ALA A 949 -8.47 51.37 13.57
N LEU A 950 -9.71 51.75 13.26
CA LEU A 950 -10.79 51.92 14.25
C LEU A 950 -11.14 50.60 14.94
N VAL A 951 -11.17 49.48 14.22
CA VAL A 951 -11.41 48.15 14.82
C VAL A 951 -10.30 47.81 15.82
N ALA A 952 -9.03 48.06 15.48
CA ALA A 952 -7.89 47.83 16.36
C ALA A 952 -7.94 48.73 17.60
N VAL A 953 -8.28 50.01 17.44
CA VAL A 953 -8.40 50.94 18.56
C VAL A 953 -9.61 50.63 19.44
N ALA A 954 -10.77 50.27 18.86
CA ALA A 954 -12.02 50.01 19.59
C ALA A 954 -11.90 48.93 20.68
N ALA A 955 -11.08 47.89 20.43
CA ALA A 955 -10.79 46.84 21.40
C ALA A 955 -10.16 47.36 22.71
N HIS A 956 -9.49 48.52 22.66
CA HIS A 956 -8.83 49.15 23.81
C HIS A 956 -9.67 50.28 24.47
N LEU A 957 -10.89 50.52 23.97
CA LEU A 957 -11.80 51.59 24.43
C LEU A 957 -12.88 51.14 25.42
N ALA A 958 -12.94 49.85 25.78
CA ALA A 958 -13.91 49.35 26.75
C ALA A 958 -13.88 50.16 28.07
N GLY A 959 -15.06 50.57 28.54
CA GLY A 959 -15.21 51.39 29.76
C GLY A 959 -14.98 52.90 29.58
N LYS A 960 -14.75 53.39 28.34
CA LYS A 960 -14.50 54.81 28.05
C LYS A 960 -15.64 55.39 27.18
N PRO A 961 -16.80 55.77 27.76
CA PRO A 961 -18.03 56.09 27.00
C PRO A 961 -17.88 57.30 26.07
N ALA A 962 -17.04 58.28 26.43
CA ALA A 962 -16.75 59.43 25.57
C ALA A 962 -16.00 59.02 24.29
N LEU A 963 -14.94 58.22 24.42
CA LEU A 963 -14.16 57.72 23.28
C LEU A 963 -14.96 56.70 22.44
N LEU A 964 -15.86 55.93 23.06
CA LEU A 964 -16.77 55.04 22.34
C LEU A 964 -17.80 55.81 21.49
N ALA A 965 -18.35 56.92 22.00
CA ALA A 965 -19.27 57.77 21.23
C ALA A 965 -18.55 58.44 20.04
N GLU A 966 -17.31 58.87 20.24
CA GLU A 966 -16.46 59.42 19.18
C GLU A 966 -16.10 58.36 18.12
N THR A 967 -15.76 57.15 18.57
CA THR A 967 -15.49 56.01 17.67
C THR A 967 -16.73 55.60 16.89
N LEU A 968 -17.92 55.65 17.51
CA LEU A 968 -19.19 55.39 16.84
C LEU A 968 -19.45 56.43 15.75
N ALA A 969 -19.29 57.72 16.05
CA ALA A 969 -19.44 58.78 15.06
C ALA A 969 -18.43 58.65 13.91
N ALA A 970 -17.19 58.26 14.21
CA ALA A 970 -16.18 57.98 13.19
C ALA A 970 -16.53 56.76 12.33
N ALA A 971 -17.10 55.71 12.93
CA ALA A 971 -17.53 54.50 12.23
C ALA A 971 -18.75 54.74 11.32
N THR A 972 -19.72 55.56 11.74
CA THR A 972 -20.91 55.90 10.92
C THR A 972 -20.53 56.79 9.73
N ALA A 973 -19.53 57.67 9.89
CA ALA A 973 -19.02 58.56 8.85
C ALA A 973 -18.25 57.84 7.72
N ILE A 974 -18.05 56.53 7.79
CA ILE A 974 -17.37 55.72 6.76
C ILE A 974 -18.30 55.51 5.56
N GLY A 975 -17.91 55.99 4.38
CA GLY A 975 -18.60 55.79 3.12
C GLY A 975 -18.47 54.36 2.56
N ASP A 976 -17.29 53.74 2.64
CA ASP A 976 -17.09 52.34 2.25
C ASP A 976 -17.93 51.43 3.12
N LYS A 977 -18.85 50.75 2.45
CA LYS A 977 -19.96 50.05 3.11
C LYS A 977 -19.49 48.83 3.89
N ALA A 978 -18.43 48.16 3.42
CA ALA A 978 -17.88 46.98 4.09
C ALA A 978 -17.01 47.38 5.30
N ALA A 979 -16.20 48.41 5.14
CA ALA A 979 -15.44 49.06 6.20
C ALA A 979 -16.36 49.57 7.31
N ARG A 980 -17.44 50.27 6.94
CA ARG A 980 -18.45 50.79 7.86
C ARG A 980 -19.11 49.67 8.65
N ALA A 981 -19.63 48.65 7.97
CA ALA A 981 -20.31 47.53 8.63
C ALA A 981 -19.41 46.84 9.67
N ARG A 982 -18.14 46.60 9.34
CA ARG A 982 -17.17 45.98 10.25
C ARG A 982 -16.85 46.87 11.45
N ALA A 983 -16.62 48.17 11.23
CA ALA A 983 -16.38 49.12 12.31
C ALA A 983 -17.61 49.23 13.24
N LEU A 984 -18.82 49.31 12.70
CA LEU A 984 -20.06 49.39 13.47
C LEU A 984 -20.34 48.11 14.28
N VAL A 985 -20.04 46.93 13.74
CA VAL A 985 -20.13 45.67 14.51
C VAL A 985 -19.15 45.66 15.69
N ALA A 986 -17.90 46.07 15.46
CA ALA A 986 -16.90 46.16 16.52
C ALA A 986 -17.31 47.14 17.62
N VAL A 987 -17.89 48.29 17.24
CA VAL A 987 -18.42 49.26 18.20
C VAL A 987 -19.67 48.72 18.92
N ALA A 988 -20.60 48.06 18.21
CA ALA A 988 -21.83 47.50 18.78
C ALA A 988 -21.57 46.43 19.85
N ALA A 989 -20.45 45.73 19.78
CA ALA A 989 -20.02 44.77 20.80
C ALA A 989 -19.77 45.43 22.18
N HIS A 990 -19.57 46.74 22.21
CA HIS A 990 -19.32 47.53 23.42
C HIS A 990 -20.52 48.44 23.82
N LEU A 991 -21.69 48.25 23.20
CA LEU A 991 -22.93 49.03 23.44
C LEU A 991 -24.08 48.14 23.99
N ALA A 992 -25.11 48.77 24.58
CA ALA A 992 -26.28 48.09 25.14
C ALA A 992 -27.63 48.75 24.77
N GLY A 993 -28.73 48.00 24.87
CA GLY A 993 -30.10 48.51 24.71
C GLY A 993 -30.43 49.04 23.31
N GLU A 994 -31.21 50.13 23.24
CA GLU A 994 -31.67 50.72 21.98
C GLU A 994 -30.52 51.17 21.08
N GLN A 995 -29.46 51.72 21.67
CA GLN A 995 -28.27 52.17 20.95
C GLN A 995 -27.60 50.99 20.22
N ARG A 996 -27.53 49.83 20.86
CA ARG A 996 -27.00 48.60 20.23
C ARG A 996 -27.87 48.20 19.03
N ARG A 997 -29.20 48.19 19.17
CA ARG A 997 -30.12 47.83 18.07
C ARG A 997 -29.97 48.76 16.87
N GLN A 998 -29.89 50.06 17.11
CA GLN A 998 -29.73 51.06 16.07
C GLN A 998 -28.41 50.89 15.31
N VAL A 999 -27.30 50.70 16.04
CA VAL A 999 -25.98 50.48 15.43
C VAL A 999 -25.92 49.17 14.64
N LEU A 1000 -26.55 48.09 15.13
CA LEU A 1000 -26.66 46.84 14.39
C LEU A 1000 -27.53 46.96 13.13
N ALA A 1001 -28.63 47.72 13.19
CA ALA A 1001 -29.47 48.00 12.03
C ALA A 1001 -28.69 48.80 10.95
N GLU A 1002 -27.84 49.72 11.38
CA GLU A 1002 -26.98 50.50 10.50
C GLU A 1002 -25.85 49.64 9.91
N ALA A 1003 -25.21 48.80 10.73
CA ALA A 1003 -24.21 47.83 10.28
C ALA A 1003 -24.79 46.87 9.24
N LEU A 1004 -26.01 46.38 9.45
CA LEU A 1004 -26.73 45.54 8.49
C LEU A 1004 -27.03 46.30 7.20
N THR A 1005 -27.49 47.56 7.29
CA THR A 1005 -27.74 48.41 6.12
C THR A 1005 -26.46 48.67 5.31
N ALA A 1006 -25.34 48.85 5.99
CA ALA A 1006 -24.04 48.95 5.35
C ALA A 1006 -23.66 47.62 4.68
N ALA A 1007 -23.84 46.48 5.35
CA ALA A 1007 -23.57 45.16 4.80
C ALA A 1007 -24.40 44.86 3.54
N THR A 1008 -25.70 45.13 3.55
CA THR A 1008 -26.59 44.86 2.39
C THR A 1008 -26.22 45.69 1.16
N ALA A 1009 -25.70 46.89 1.37
CA ALA A 1009 -25.36 47.80 0.29
C ALA A 1009 -24.03 47.46 -0.41
N ILE A 1010 -23.25 46.49 0.08
CA ILE A 1010 -21.97 46.06 -0.51
C ILE A 1010 -22.23 45.43 -1.88
N SER A 1011 -21.52 45.92 -2.90
CA SER A 1011 -21.67 45.44 -4.28
C SER A 1011 -20.97 44.11 -4.55
N TYR A 1012 -19.83 43.83 -3.89
CA TYR A 1012 -19.08 42.57 -4.07
C TYR A 1012 -19.60 41.48 -3.13
N GLU A 1013 -20.18 40.44 -3.72
CA GLU A 1013 -21.06 39.53 -3.02
C GLU A 1013 -20.38 38.61 -1.99
N GLU A 1014 -19.17 38.14 -2.27
CA GLU A 1014 -18.40 37.38 -1.29
C GLU A 1014 -18.07 38.23 -0.06
N ARG A 1015 -17.65 39.48 -0.27
CA ARG A 1015 -17.42 40.43 0.84
C ARG A 1015 -18.72 40.76 1.55
N ARG A 1016 -19.84 40.86 0.82
CA ARG A 1016 -21.19 41.01 1.39
C ARG A 1016 -21.55 39.83 2.29
N ALA A 1017 -21.38 38.58 1.83
CA ALA A 1017 -21.64 37.37 2.59
C ALA A 1017 -20.81 37.29 3.87
N GLN A 1018 -19.50 37.54 3.78
CA GLN A 1018 -18.61 37.56 4.93
C GLN A 1018 -19.02 38.60 5.97
N VAL A 1019 -19.38 39.81 5.52
CA VAL A 1019 -19.84 40.88 6.42
C VAL A 1019 -21.21 40.55 7.00
N LEU A 1020 -22.14 39.98 6.23
CA LEU A 1020 -23.45 39.55 6.71
C LEU A 1020 -23.32 38.44 7.77
N ALA A 1021 -22.42 37.47 7.58
CA ALA A 1021 -22.15 36.44 8.57
C ALA A 1021 -21.60 37.04 9.87
N ALA A 1022 -20.68 38.00 9.77
CA ALA A 1022 -20.15 38.71 10.94
C ALA A 1022 -21.25 39.53 11.66
N VAL A 1023 -22.13 40.20 10.92
CA VAL A 1023 -23.25 40.94 11.51
C VAL A 1023 -24.27 39.99 12.17
N ALA A 1024 -24.62 38.87 11.53
CA ALA A 1024 -25.64 37.92 11.96
C ALA A 1024 -25.40 37.38 13.38
N ALA A 1025 -24.14 37.12 13.74
CA ALA A 1025 -23.73 36.66 15.07
C ALA A 1025 -24.16 37.62 16.21
N HIS A 1026 -24.40 38.90 15.89
CA HIS A 1026 -24.81 39.92 16.84
C HIS A 1026 -26.31 40.23 16.81
N LEU A 1027 -27.08 39.63 15.88
CA LEU A 1027 -28.52 39.89 15.67
C LEU A 1027 -29.45 38.97 16.47
N ALA A 1028 -28.93 38.03 17.26
CA ALA A 1028 -29.75 37.13 18.06
C ALA A 1028 -30.72 37.91 18.98
N GLY A 1029 -32.01 37.56 18.91
CA GLY A 1029 -33.08 38.24 19.65
C GLY A 1029 -33.71 39.44 18.95
N GLU A 1030 -33.28 39.78 17.73
CA GLU A 1030 -33.84 40.90 16.93
C GLU A 1030 -34.54 40.40 15.65
N PRO A 1031 -35.78 39.90 15.71
CA PRO A 1031 -36.43 39.21 14.59
C PRO A 1031 -36.58 40.09 13.33
N ALA A 1032 -36.84 41.38 13.50
CA ALA A 1032 -36.90 42.32 12.39
C ALA A 1032 -35.55 42.51 11.67
N LEU A 1033 -34.42 42.45 12.40
CA LEU A 1033 -33.09 42.54 11.81
C LEU A 1033 -32.66 41.21 11.20
N LEU A 1034 -33.04 40.09 11.81
CA LEU A 1034 -32.83 38.75 11.24
C LEU A 1034 -33.56 38.56 9.92
N ALA A 1035 -34.82 39.01 9.81
CA ALA A 1035 -35.57 38.98 8.55
C ALA A 1035 -34.85 39.75 7.43
N ARG A 1036 -34.36 40.95 7.75
CA ARG A 1036 -33.58 41.78 6.83
C ARG A 1036 -32.25 41.12 6.44
N ALA A 1037 -31.56 40.48 7.38
CA ALA A 1037 -30.33 39.76 7.11
C ALA A 1037 -30.56 38.53 6.22
N LEU A 1038 -31.66 37.80 6.45
CA LEU A 1038 -32.07 36.67 5.63
C LEU A 1038 -32.39 37.09 4.19
N THR A 1039 -33.12 38.19 4.02
CA THR A 1039 -33.41 38.77 2.70
C THR A 1039 -32.11 39.16 1.98
N ALA A 1040 -31.18 39.79 2.69
CA ALA A 1040 -29.89 40.19 2.14
C ALA A 1040 -29.01 38.99 1.76
N ALA A 1041 -29.01 37.93 2.57
CA ALA A 1041 -28.31 36.69 2.27
C ALA A 1041 -28.91 35.99 1.04
N THR A 1042 -30.24 36.00 0.90
CA THR A 1042 -30.96 35.38 -0.23
C THR A 1042 -30.70 36.13 -1.54
N ALA A 1043 -30.54 37.46 -1.48
CA ALA A 1043 -30.27 38.33 -2.62
C ALA A 1043 -28.80 38.28 -3.12
N ILE A 1044 -28.01 37.29 -2.67
CA ILE A 1044 -26.67 37.03 -3.19
C ILE A 1044 -26.76 36.10 -4.41
N ASP A 1045 -26.18 36.55 -5.53
CA ASP A 1045 -26.22 35.85 -6.81
C ASP A 1045 -25.35 34.58 -6.79
N TYR A 1046 -24.10 34.68 -6.29
CA TYR A 1046 -23.18 33.54 -6.20
C TYR A 1046 -23.53 32.57 -5.08
N GLU A 1047 -23.58 31.28 -5.40
CA GLU A 1047 -24.16 30.27 -4.52
C GLU A 1047 -23.33 29.97 -3.27
N TRP A 1048 -22.00 29.94 -3.38
CA TRP A 1048 -21.13 29.70 -2.23
C TRP A 1048 -21.22 30.84 -1.19
N PRO A 1049 -21.06 32.13 -1.56
CA PRO A 1049 -21.29 33.26 -0.64
C PRO A 1049 -22.71 33.28 -0.08
N ARG A 1050 -23.72 32.99 -0.91
CA ARG A 1050 -25.12 32.90 -0.49
C ARG A 1050 -25.29 31.83 0.59
N ALA A 1051 -24.78 30.63 0.36
CA ALA A 1051 -24.90 29.51 1.30
C ALA A 1051 -24.20 29.79 2.63
N GLN A 1052 -23.02 30.40 2.58
CA GLN A 1052 -22.29 30.82 3.79
C GLN A 1052 -23.11 31.82 4.61
N ALA A 1053 -23.67 32.85 3.96
CA ALA A 1053 -24.48 33.87 4.62
C ALA A 1053 -25.79 33.26 5.17
N LEU A 1054 -26.48 32.41 4.40
CA LEU A 1054 -27.71 31.76 4.80
C LEU A 1054 -27.51 30.82 5.99
N ALA A 1055 -26.44 30.01 6.00
CA ALA A 1055 -26.13 29.12 7.12
C ALA A 1055 -25.83 29.92 8.41
N ALA A 1056 -25.09 31.04 8.29
CA ALA A 1056 -24.79 31.91 9.42
C ALA A 1056 -26.04 32.60 9.98
N VAL A 1057 -26.94 33.07 9.12
CA VAL A 1057 -28.22 33.67 9.56
C VAL A 1057 -29.14 32.60 10.17
N ALA A 1058 -29.24 31.42 9.56
CA ALA A 1058 -30.11 30.32 10.00
C ALA A 1058 -29.83 29.89 11.44
N ALA A 1059 -28.57 29.90 11.88
CA ALA A 1059 -28.16 29.57 13.25
C ALA A 1059 -28.79 30.47 14.34
N HIS A 1060 -29.40 31.60 13.95
CA HIS A 1060 -30.01 32.57 14.85
C HIS A 1060 -31.52 32.72 14.65
N LEU A 1061 -32.18 31.85 13.87
CA LEU A 1061 -33.62 31.90 13.56
C LEU A 1061 -34.51 31.06 14.51
N ALA A 1062 -33.95 30.56 15.62
CA ALA A 1062 -34.70 29.73 16.56
C ALA A 1062 -35.95 30.45 17.10
N GLY A 1063 -37.12 29.83 16.97
CA GLY A 1063 -38.39 30.38 17.45
C GLY A 1063 -39.16 31.26 16.45
N GLU A 1064 -38.65 31.43 15.22
CA GLU A 1064 -39.26 32.27 14.19
C GLU A 1064 -39.71 31.44 12.96
N PRO A 1065 -40.90 30.79 12.99
CA PRO A 1065 -41.31 29.80 11.98
C PRO A 1065 -41.47 30.40 10.57
N ALA A 1066 -41.89 31.67 10.48
CA ALA A 1066 -41.97 32.37 9.18
C ALA A 1066 -40.57 32.56 8.55
N LEU A 1067 -39.58 32.96 9.34
CA LEU A 1067 -38.20 33.15 8.86
C LEU A 1067 -37.52 31.82 8.56
N LEU A 1068 -37.83 30.76 9.31
CA LEU A 1068 -37.36 29.40 9.01
C LEU A 1068 -37.92 28.89 7.68
N ALA A 1069 -39.19 29.18 7.37
CA ALA A 1069 -39.80 28.82 6.08
C ALA A 1069 -39.13 29.54 4.89
N GLU A 1070 -38.78 30.81 5.07
CA GLU A 1070 -38.03 31.61 4.09
C GLU A 1070 -36.60 31.09 3.93
N ALA A 1071 -35.90 30.79 5.03
CA ALA A 1071 -34.54 30.25 5.00
C ALA A 1071 -34.49 28.87 4.33
N LEU A 1072 -35.50 28.04 4.56
CA LEU A 1072 -35.64 26.75 3.88
C LEU A 1072 -35.88 26.92 2.38
N ALA A 1073 -36.73 27.87 1.98
CA ALA A 1073 -36.93 28.17 0.56
C ALA A 1073 -35.63 28.67 -0.10
N ALA A 1074 -34.89 29.55 0.58
CA ALA A 1074 -33.59 30.03 0.11
C ALA A 1074 -32.57 28.89 -0.01
N ALA A 1075 -32.55 27.95 0.95
CA ALA A 1075 -31.70 26.76 0.89
C ALA A 1075 -32.04 25.88 -0.33
N THR A 1076 -33.32 25.66 -0.62
CA THR A 1076 -33.75 24.85 -1.78
C THR A 1076 -33.41 25.48 -3.12
N ALA A 1077 -33.25 26.80 -3.19
CA ALA A 1077 -32.91 27.54 -4.40
C ALA A 1077 -31.40 27.49 -4.74
N ILE A 1078 -30.57 26.88 -3.90
CA ILE A 1078 -29.14 26.67 -4.17
C ILE A 1078 -28.98 25.49 -5.13
N GLY A 1079 -28.33 25.72 -6.27
CA GLY A 1079 -28.03 24.72 -7.29
C GLY A 1079 -26.94 23.73 -6.88
N ASP A 1080 -25.85 24.22 -6.27
CA ASP A 1080 -24.78 23.36 -5.73
C ASP A 1080 -25.30 22.52 -4.56
N GLU A 1081 -25.17 21.21 -4.71
CA GLU A 1081 -25.80 20.26 -3.80
C GLU A 1081 -25.12 20.18 -2.43
N GLY A 1082 -23.80 20.41 -2.38
CA GLY A 1082 -23.03 20.42 -1.15
C GLY A 1082 -23.38 21.64 -0.30
N TRP A 1083 -23.45 22.81 -0.94
CA TRP A 1083 -23.89 24.05 -0.29
C TRP A 1083 -25.34 24.00 0.14
N ARG A 1084 -26.22 23.43 -0.69
CA ARG A 1084 -27.61 23.15 -0.31
C ARG A 1084 -27.70 22.26 0.92
N ALA A 1085 -26.98 21.14 0.94
CA ALA A 1085 -26.97 20.22 2.08
C ALA A 1085 -26.47 20.90 3.38
N GLN A 1086 -25.46 21.76 3.27
CA GLN A 1086 -24.93 22.53 4.41
C GLN A 1086 -25.98 23.49 5.00
N VAL A 1087 -26.65 24.28 4.16
CA VAL A 1087 -27.69 25.21 4.63
C VAL A 1087 -28.89 24.45 5.16
N LEU A 1088 -29.32 23.37 4.49
CA LEU A 1088 -30.40 22.51 4.97
C LEU A 1088 -30.11 21.93 6.35
N ALA A 1089 -28.88 21.48 6.61
CA ALA A 1089 -28.49 20.99 7.92
C ALA A 1089 -28.55 22.09 9.00
N ALA A 1090 -28.14 23.32 8.68
CA ALA A 1090 -28.22 24.46 9.60
C ALA A 1090 -29.67 24.86 9.90
N VAL A 1091 -30.54 24.87 8.89
CA VAL A 1091 -31.97 25.18 9.06
C VAL A 1091 -32.69 24.06 9.82
N ALA A 1092 -32.42 22.79 9.49
CA ALA A 1092 -33.09 21.62 10.08
C ALA A 1092 -32.99 21.59 11.61
N ALA A 1093 -31.85 22.02 12.17
CA ALA A 1093 -31.61 22.10 13.62
C ALA A 1093 -32.67 22.93 14.39
N HIS A 1094 -33.41 23.80 13.69
CA HIS A 1094 -34.39 24.71 14.25
C HIS A 1094 -35.83 24.42 13.81
N LEU A 1095 -36.09 23.33 13.06
CA LEU A 1095 -37.42 22.97 12.54
C LEU A 1095 -38.25 22.07 13.49
N ALA A 1096 -37.78 21.82 14.71
CA ALA A 1096 -38.47 20.95 15.65
C ALA A 1096 -39.88 21.48 15.99
N GLY A 1097 -40.90 20.66 15.78
CA GLY A 1097 -42.31 21.00 16.05
C GLY A 1097 -43.07 21.62 14.87
N GLU A 1098 -42.44 21.76 13.69
CA GLU A 1098 -43.05 22.34 12.50
C GLU A 1098 -43.19 21.30 11.35
N PRO A 1099 -44.23 20.45 11.36
CA PRO A 1099 -44.31 19.28 10.46
C PRO A 1099 -44.35 19.64 8.97
N ALA A 1100 -44.99 20.75 8.60
CA ALA A 1100 -45.02 21.23 7.22
C ALA A 1100 -43.64 21.68 6.72
N LEU A 1101 -42.81 22.26 7.59
CA LEU A 1101 -41.45 22.66 7.25
C LEU A 1101 -40.50 21.46 7.23
N LEU A 1102 -40.69 20.50 8.13
CA LEU A 1102 -39.96 19.23 8.12
C LEU A 1102 -40.21 18.43 6.84
N ALA A 1103 -41.46 18.35 6.35
CA ALA A 1103 -41.79 17.71 5.09
C ALA A 1103 -41.05 18.35 3.89
N ARG A 1104 -41.01 19.69 3.86
CA ARG A 1104 -40.29 20.45 2.83
C ARG A 1104 -38.78 20.25 2.93
N ALA A 1105 -38.22 20.21 4.14
CA ALA A 1105 -36.80 19.96 4.36
C ALA A 1105 -36.40 18.53 3.96
N LEU A 1106 -37.26 17.55 4.24
CA LEU A 1106 -37.06 16.18 3.80
C LEU A 1106 -37.08 16.08 2.26
N ALA A 1107 -38.08 16.67 1.60
CA ALA A 1107 -38.14 16.71 0.14
C ALA A 1107 -36.90 17.40 -0.49
N ALA A 1108 -36.39 18.45 0.15
CA ALA A 1108 -35.15 19.10 -0.27
C ALA A 1108 -33.92 18.21 -0.09
N ALA A 1109 -33.85 17.46 1.00
CA ALA A 1109 -32.77 16.51 1.26
C ALA A 1109 -32.80 15.34 0.27
N THR A 1110 -33.97 14.80 -0.06
CA THR A 1110 -34.11 13.68 -1.01
C THR A 1110 -33.81 14.08 -2.46
N ALA A 1111 -34.02 15.34 -2.82
CA ALA A 1111 -33.72 15.88 -4.15
C ALA A 1111 -32.22 16.09 -4.42
N ILE A 1112 -31.33 15.87 -3.44
CA ILE A 1112 -29.88 15.95 -3.63
C ILE A 1112 -29.37 14.75 -4.43
N GLY A 1113 -28.71 14.97 -5.57
CA GLY A 1113 -28.13 13.94 -6.42
C GLY A 1113 -26.95 13.20 -5.79
N ASP A 1114 -25.97 13.91 -5.24
CA ASP A 1114 -24.79 13.35 -4.58
C ASP A 1114 -25.18 12.60 -3.30
N GLU A 1115 -24.85 11.32 -3.25
CA GLU A 1115 -25.30 10.42 -2.18
C GLU A 1115 -24.69 10.76 -0.80
N GLY A 1116 -23.47 11.32 -0.77
CA GLY A 1116 -22.82 11.75 0.47
C GLY A 1116 -23.50 12.98 1.05
N TRP A 1117 -23.77 13.99 0.22
CA TRP A 1117 -24.50 15.18 0.63
C TRP A 1117 -25.97 14.89 0.97
N ARG A 1118 -26.62 14.01 0.22
CA ARG A 1118 -27.97 13.50 0.53
C ARG A 1118 -28.00 12.86 1.90
N THR A 1119 -27.05 11.97 2.19
CA THR A 1119 -26.95 11.29 3.49
C THR A 1119 -26.77 12.28 4.64
N ARG A 1120 -25.91 13.28 4.47
CA ARG A 1120 -25.68 14.31 5.48
C ARG A 1120 -26.94 15.14 5.74
N ALA A 1121 -27.64 15.55 4.69
CA ALA A 1121 -28.90 16.29 4.82
C ALA A 1121 -30.00 15.44 5.46
N LEU A 1122 -30.16 14.18 5.02
CA LEU A 1122 -31.12 13.23 5.59
C LEU A 1122 -30.86 12.98 7.08
N ALA A 1123 -29.59 12.79 7.48
CA ALA A 1123 -29.24 12.59 8.88
C ALA A 1123 -29.58 13.82 9.74
N ALA A 1124 -29.35 15.03 9.24
CA ALA A 1124 -29.71 16.26 9.96
C ALA A 1124 -31.23 16.43 10.11
N VAL A 1125 -32.01 16.09 9.07
CA VAL A 1125 -33.48 16.19 9.11
C VAL A 1125 -34.08 15.08 9.98
N ALA A 1126 -33.58 13.84 9.90
CA ALA A 1126 -34.12 12.66 10.59
C ALA A 1126 -34.23 12.84 12.11
N VAL A 1127 -33.30 13.59 12.71
CA VAL A 1127 -33.29 13.90 14.16
C VAL A 1127 -34.59 14.55 14.64
N HIS A 1128 -35.24 15.30 13.75
CA HIS A 1128 -36.44 16.06 14.06
C HIS A 1128 -37.74 15.36 13.57
N LEU A 1129 -37.64 14.17 12.96
CA LEU A 1129 -38.80 13.42 12.42
C LEU A 1129 -39.45 12.44 13.40
N ALA A 1130 -38.95 12.31 14.63
CA ALA A 1130 -39.38 11.27 15.59
C ALA A 1130 -40.89 11.31 15.93
N GLY A 1131 -41.56 12.45 15.74
CA GLY A 1131 -43.01 12.61 15.96
C GLY A 1131 -43.88 12.40 14.71
N GLU A 1132 -43.28 12.20 13.52
CA GLU A 1132 -43.97 12.26 12.23
C GLU A 1132 -43.80 10.96 11.42
N PRO A 1133 -44.64 9.92 11.64
CA PRO A 1133 -44.41 8.59 11.09
C PRO A 1133 -44.47 8.50 9.56
N ALA A 1134 -45.27 9.36 8.91
CA ALA A 1134 -45.33 9.43 7.44
C ALA A 1134 -44.02 9.95 6.85
N LEU A 1135 -43.47 11.03 7.41
CA LEU A 1135 -42.19 11.61 6.97
C LEU A 1135 -41.02 10.67 7.28
N LEU A 1136 -41.08 9.93 8.38
CA LEU A 1136 -40.06 8.94 8.72
C LEU A 1136 -40.04 7.77 7.71
N ALA A 1137 -41.20 7.36 7.18
CA ALA A 1137 -41.29 6.35 6.13
C ALA A 1137 -40.70 6.85 4.79
N GLU A 1138 -40.93 8.12 4.44
CA GLU A 1138 -40.30 8.76 3.27
C GLU A 1138 -38.78 8.87 3.42
N ALA A 1139 -38.30 9.25 4.61
CA ALA A 1139 -36.87 9.30 4.91
C ALA A 1139 -36.22 7.91 4.82
N LEU A 1140 -36.91 6.87 5.26
CA LEU A 1140 -36.46 5.50 5.12
C LEU A 1140 -36.35 5.09 3.64
N ALA A 1141 -37.37 5.38 2.82
CA ALA A 1141 -37.33 5.08 1.39
C ALA A 1141 -36.18 5.81 0.67
N ALA A 1142 -35.86 7.04 1.08
CA ALA A 1142 -34.73 7.78 0.55
C ALA A 1142 -33.38 7.18 1.00
N ALA A 1143 -33.28 6.72 2.25
CA ALA A 1143 -32.08 6.07 2.77
C ALA A 1143 -31.82 4.72 2.09
N THR A 1144 -32.85 3.93 1.78
CA THR A 1144 -32.71 2.64 1.09
C THR A 1144 -32.31 2.79 -0.39
N ALA A 1145 -32.70 3.90 -1.03
CA ALA A 1145 -32.40 4.20 -2.43
C ALA A 1145 -30.95 4.65 -2.70
N ILE A 1146 -30.11 4.81 -1.66
CA ILE A 1146 -28.69 5.16 -1.82
C ILE A 1146 -27.91 3.96 -2.39
N GLY A 1147 -27.12 4.19 -3.44
CA GLY A 1147 -26.34 3.16 -4.12
C GLY A 1147 -25.03 2.80 -3.39
N ASP A 1148 -24.31 3.79 -2.87
CA ASP A 1148 -23.07 3.58 -2.11
C ASP A 1148 -23.34 2.97 -0.74
N GLU A 1149 -22.67 1.85 -0.44
CA GLU A 1149 -22.90 1.06 0.77
C GLU A 1149 -22.53 1.82 2.07
N VAL A 1150 -21.52 2.69 2.04
CA VAL A 1150 -21.08 3.48 3.20
C VAL A 1150 -22.16 4.53 3.52
N TRP A 1151 -22.61 5.25 2.50
CA TRP A 1151 -23.62 6.29 2.64
C TRP A 1151 -24.98 5.71 3.01
N ARG A 1152 -25.36 4.57 2.41
CA ARG A 1152 -26.57 3.84 2.76
C ARG A 1152 -26.57 3.38 4.22
N ALA A 1153 -25.49 2.74 4.69
CA ALA A 1153 -25.40 2.31 6.08
C ALA A 1153 -25.56 3.48 7.07
N ASN A 1154 -24.93 4.63 6.77
CA ASN A 1154 -25.06 5.86 7.56
C ASN A 1154 -26.50 6.38 7.59
N ALA A 1155 -27.13 6.52 6.42
CA ALA A 1155 -28.49 7.04 6.32
C ALA A 1155 -29.49 6.14 7.06
N LEU A 1156 -29.40 4.82 6.87
CA LEU A 1156 -30.28 3.84 7.53
C LEU A 1156 -30.09 3.85 9.06
N ALA A 1157 -28.84 3.96 9.55
CA ALA A 1157 -28.59 4.05 10.98
C ALA A 1157 -29.14 5.35 11.59
N ALA A 1158 -29.02 6.48 10.88
CA ALA A 1158 -29.57 7.75 11.31
C ALA A 1158 -31.11 7.71 11.41
N VAL A 1159 -31.79 7.18 10.38
CA VAL A 1159 -33.26 7.00 10.38
C VAL A 1159 -33.70 6.02 11.47
N ALA A 1160 -32.98 4.90 11.64
CA ALA A 1160 -33.29 3.88 12.64
C ALA A 1160 -33.16 4.37 14.10
N ALA A 1161 -32.43 5.46 14.36
CA ALA A 1161 -32.37 6.07 15.69
C ALA A 1161 -33.74 6.62 16.14
N HIS A 1162 -34.65 6.88 15.20
CA HIS A 1162 -35.97 7.48 15.45
C HIS A 1162 -37.14 6.52 15.19
N LEU A 1163 -36.85 5.28 14.78
CA LEU A 1163 -37.86 4.21 14.63
C LEU A 1163 -38.04 3.41 15.93
N ALA A 1164 -39.16 2.71 16.08
CA ALA A 1164 -39.45 1.84 17.23
C ALA A 1164 -39.89 0.42 16.80
N GLY A 1165 -39.78 -0.53 17.73
CA GLY A 1165 -40.29 -1.90 17.55
C GLY A 1165 -39.65 -2.66 16.39
N GLU A 1166 -40.48 -3.39 15.64
CA GLU A 1166 -40.05 -4.27 14.53
C GLU A 1166 -39.44 -3.50 13.36
N GLN A 1167 -40.01 -2.34 13.01
CA GLN A 1167 -39.50 -1.50 11.91
C GLN A 1167 -38.05 -1.09 12.17
N ARG A 1168 -37.72 -0.69 13.41
CA ARG A 1168 -36.33 -0.39 13.80
C ARG A 1168 -35.40 -1.58 13.59
N ARG A 1169 -35.86 -2.80 13.94
CA ARG A 1169 -35.04 -4.02 13.80
C ARG A 1169 -34.74 -4.32 12.34
N GLN A 1170 -35.74 -4.24 11.47
CA GLN A 1170 -35.58 -4.48 10.03
C GLN A 1170 -34.60 -3.49 9.39
N VAL A 1171 -34.75 -2.19 9.67
CA VAL A 1171 -33.86 -1.15 9.11
C VAL A 1171 -32.43 -1.31 9.60
N LEU A 1172 -32.21 -1.70 10.87
CA LEU A 1172 -30.87 -1.98 11.38
C LEU A 1172 -30.25 -3.25 10.78
N ALA A 1173 -31.05 -4.24 10.39
CA ALA A 1173 -30.55 -5.41 9.65
C ALA A 1173 -30.08 -5.02 8.24
N GLU A 1174 -30.82 -4.16 7.55
CA GLU A 1174 -30.42 -3.61 6.24
C GLU A 1174 -29.16 -2.74 6.36
N ALA A 1175 -29.08 -1.89 7.39
CA ALA A 1175 -27.88 -1.11 7.70
C ALA A 1175 -26.67 -2.00 7.99
N PHE A 1176 -26.85 -3.13 8.68
CA PHE A 1176 -25.79 -4.10 8.92
C PHE A 1176 -25.32 -4.78 7.62
N ALA A 1177 -26.24 -5.15 6.74
CA ALA A 1177 -25.90 -5.73 5.44
C ALA A 1177 -25.07 -4.77 4.56
N ALA A 1178 -25.46 -3.49 4.51
CA ALA A 1178 -24.71 -2.45 3.82
C ALA A 1178 -23.33 -2.21 4.47
N PHE A 1179 -23.28 -2.16 5.81
CA PHE A 1179 -22.04 -2.04 6.57
C PHE A 1179 -21.04 -3.17 6.24
N ILE A 1180 -21.48 -4.43 6.17
CA ILE A 1180 -20.60 -5.57 5.87
C ILE A 1180 -20.05 -5.50 4.44
N GLN A 1181 -20.88 -5.12 3.46
CA GLN A 1181 -20.43 -4.94 2.08
C GLN A 1181 -19.37 -3.84 1.96
N ALA A 1182 -19.62 -2.70 2.60
CA ALA A 1182 -18.67 -1.59 2.64
C ALA A 1182 -17.37 -1.98 3.36
N LEU A 1183 -17.47 -2.72 4.47
CA LEU A 1183 -16.33 -3.20 5.24
C LEU A 1183 -15.43 -4.13 4.41
N ASP A 1184 -16.02 -5.08 3.67
CA ASP A 1184 -15.25 -5.98 2.81
C ASP A 1184 -14.51 -5.22 1.70
N LEU A 1185 -15.15 -4.23 1.07
CA LEU A 1185 -14.52 -3.40 0.05
C LEU A 1185 -13.36 -2.56 0.61
N VAL A 1186 -13.54 -1.96 1.79
CA VAL A 1186 -12.51 -1.08 2.38
C VAL A 1186 -11.35 -1.88 2.97
N ALA A 1187 -11.62 -3.04 3.58
CA ALA A 1187 -10.59 -3.92 4.13
C ALA A 1187 -9.61 -4.43 3.03
N GLU A 1188 -9.99 -4.33 1.76
CA GLU A 1188 -9.13 -4.65 0.62
C GLU A 1188 -8.22 -3.51 0.16
N ARG A 1189 -8.32 -2.31 0.75
CA ARG A 1189 -7.46 -1.17 0.37
C ARG A 1189 -6.21 -1.12 1.23
N ASP A 1190 -6.32 -0.53 2.42
CA ASP A 1190 -5.23 -0.44 3.39
C ASP A 1190 -5.78 -0.13 4.80
N ARG A 1191 -4.89 -0.14 5.80
CA ARG A 1191 -5.26 0.09 7.20
C ARG A 1191 -5.76 1.52 7.46
N ASN A 1192 -5.26 2.53 6.74
CA ASN A 1192 -5.69 3.92 6.92
C ASN A 1192 -7.10 4.12 6.36
N ALA A 1193 -7.41 3.54 5.21
CA ALA A 1193 -8.75 3.52 4.65
C ALA A 1193 -9.74 2.83 5.60
N LEU A 1194 -9.35 1.70 6.22
CA LEU A 1194 -10.18 1.03 7.22
C LEU A 1194 -10.37 1.85 8.50
N LEU A 1195 -9.35 2.60 8.94
CA LEU A 1195 -9.46 3.53 10.07
C LEU A 1195 -10.41 4.70 9.74
N ASP A 1196 -10.23 5.35 8.58
CA ASP A 1196 -11.11 6.43 8.11
C ASP A 1196 -12.56 5.95 7.96
N PHE A 1197 -12.77 4.76 7.38
CA PHE A 1197 -14.07 4.09 7.34
C PHE A 1197 -14.67 3.90 8.74
N THR A 1198 -13.87 3.40 9.69
CA THR A 1198 -14.32 3.21 11.08
C THR A 1198 -14.71 4.53 11.72
N THR A 1199 -13.95 5.61 11.48
CA THR A 1199 -14.25 6.95 11.96
C THR A 1199 -15.55 7.49 11.37
N ARG A 1200 -15.74 7.36 10.05
CA ARG A 1200 -16.96 7.80 9.36
C ARG A 1200 -18.20 7.04 9.81
N LEU A 1201 -18.06 5.78 10.21
CA LEU A 1201 -19.17 4.90 10.60
C LEU A 1201 -19.34 4.73 12.12
N LEU A 1202 -18.70 5.54 12.97
CA LEU A 1202 -18.94 5.52 14.42
C LEU A 1202 -20.44 5.56 14.80
N PRO A 1203 -21.29 6.38 14.15
CA PRO A 1203 -22.73 6.36 14.42
C PRO A 1203 -23.38 5.01 14.09
N VAL A 1204 -22.98 4.38 12.98
CA VAL A 1204 -23.46 3.07 12.54
C VAL A 1204 -23.00 1.97 13.51
N ILE A 1205 -21.72 1.96 13.90
CA ILE A 1205 -21.17 1.00 14.86
C ILE A 1205 -21.93 1.06 16.19
N ARG A 1206 -22.22 2.28 16.68
CA ARG A 1206 -23.01 2.48 17.89
C ARG A 1206 -24.45 2.00 17.72
N ALA A 1207 -25.08 2.25 16.58
CA ALA A 1207 -26.46 1.84 16.30
C ALA A 1207 -26.60 0.31 16.19
N LEU A 1208 -25.63 -0.35 15.55
CA LEU A 1208 -25.66 -1.80 15.29
C LEU A 1208 -25.15 -2.64 16.46
N GLY A 1209 -24.12 -2.20 17.17
CA GLY A 1209 -23.47 -2.98 18.22
C GLY A 1209 -23.56 -2.39 19.63
N GLY A 1210 -24.12 -1.18 19.78
CA GLY A 1210 -24.23 -0.49 21.07
C GLY A 1210 -22.91 0.11 21.57
N PRO A 1211 -22.88 0.65 22.81
CA PRO A 1211 -21.67 1.24 23.39
C PRO A 1211 -20.50 0.27 23.54
N THR A 1212 -20.78 -1.02 23.82
CA THR A 1212 -19.77 -2.07 23.93
C THR A 1212 -19.05 -2.33 22.62
N ALA A 1213 -19.72 -2.18 21.47
CA ALA A 1213 -19.06 -2.32 20.18
C ALA A 1213 -18.06 -1.18 19.89
N LEU A 1214 -18.29 0.02 20.42
CA LEU A 1214 -17.30 1.12 20.31
C LEU A 1214 -16.03 0.79 21.11
N VAL A 1215 -16.19 0.30 22.34
CA VAL A 1215 -15.07 -0.15 23.19
C VAL A 1215 -14.34 -1.31 22.53
N GLY A 1216 -15.07 -2.35 22.11
CA GLY A 1216 -14.48 -3.50 21.44
C GLY A 1216 -13.81 -3.16 20.10
N THR A 1217 -14.30 -2.14 19.38
CA THR A 1217 -13.64 -1.63 18.17
C THR A 1217 -12.33 -0.93 18.51
N ALA A 1218 -12.32 -0.09 19.56
CA ALA A 1218 -11.09 0.55 20.02
C ALA A 1218 -10.06 -0.48 20.51
N GLU A 1219 -10.49 -1.46 21.30
CA GLU A 1219 -9.67 -2.59 21.73
C GLU A 1219 -9.14 -3.38 20.54
N ALA A 1220 -9.97 -3.69 19.54
CA ALA A 1220 -9.53 -4.37 18.33
C ALA A 1220 -8.46 -3.57 17.56
N ILE A 1221 -8.58 -2.25 17.48
CA ILE A 1221 -7.58 -1.38 16.85
C ILE A 1221 -6.25 -1.42 17.62
N VAL A 1222 -6.31 -1.32 18.95
CA VAL A 1222 -5.13 -1.33 19.85
C VAL A 1222 -4.47 -2.71 19.87
N ASP A 1223 -5.22 -3.77 20.16
CA ASP A 1223 -4.74 -5.16 20.18
C ASP A 1223 -4.03 -5.52 18.88
N THR A 1224 -4.67 -5.22 17.73
CA THR A 1224 -4.06 -5.54 16.44
C THR A 1224 -2.85 -4.66 16.13
N ALA A 1225 -2.74 -3.47 16.70
CA ALA A 1225 -1.51 -2.67 16.58
C ALA A 1225 -0.38 -3.26 17.45
N GLU A 1226 -0.70 -3.78 18.64
CA GLU A 1226 0.28 -4.36 19.57
C GLU A 1226 0.87 -5.68 19.10
N TRP A 1227 0.14 -6.48 18.31
CA TRP A 1227 0.68 -7.73 17.74
C TRP A 1227 1.92 -7.51 16.87
N TRP A 1228 2.09 -6.27 16.40
CA TRP A 1228 3.05 -5.90 15.39
C TRP A 1228 4.05 -4.83 15.85
N ARG A 1229 4.07 -4.55 17.17
CA ARG A 1229 5.20 -3.90 17.86
C ARG A 1229 6.24 -4.96 18.21
#